data_AF-A0A5B2VPJ5-F1
#
_entry.id   AF-A0A5B2VPJ5-F1
#
_cell.length_a   1.000
_cell.length_b   1.000
_cell.length_c   1.000
_cell.angle_alpha   90.00
_cell.angle_beta   90.00
_cell.angle_gamma   90.00
#
_symmetry.space_group_name_H-M   'P 1'
#
loop_
_entity.id
_entity.type
_entity.pdbx_description
1 polymer ?
#
loop_
_entity_poly.entity_id
_entity_poly.type
_entity_poly.pdbx_seq_one_letter_code
_entity_poly.pdbx_strand_id
1 'polypeptide(L)'
;MSPLKMLVGCLCMIVLLHLCIPDTYGQLKMPDKISAPKMPKVSAPKVSAPKLPADTAVKAKLIQRILSVFQFRKNARAKEQERVVAIINQILSDSLVVTSRDIQALNEQLSKAENQHFDSLKSMLEALAAEQQAAPPEKEPEPAKEPEPAPAPAPTQQESDLDALVNKMVPILQQNEDMAPAEKAKAEKLKQIREVYGRSSNRVDTLREDSVDILYTLKLTQKVNITGIQPLTMDAQSARYNYSALSSMGLLGCTINGRTGRLYRSFNMDSLHAVQAAHKAGCNVQLIISDNDSLNISALLQQPDVQLLLADTLASVLHELQGNGVIIYFRQVKQEQRAALSNFINTLSGHLRTYQANYSVNIVIPSFDRQQVYDLPAMNQAVSFFLVDFTQVNSKVAGPLTPLKGGSPALSISGTMSRYLYLSKDIPSSKYILMMPNYGAVWSKSLSGGPDVFKGYISYSDIMNKYADDSLMYDETEESALIEIKNSDGDVTGEIWFDDCTTLAPKYDYILDNGLGGLAIWTLGADDGYGDLWDELTYKFVTIDTVYQKSVPIVPETFWTRVMRELTAYKEMFQNPCSVKASDYEGDVYFKYAAWIFLILVILTAVLYILGVRNYGDDWKWKKLALIALIVLTCLLVITGAMAIFLNKQLPWLGISDEPGKCHSIPLNTILTILGGGFIIGLVSTRFLILPLLKRDEIP
;
A
#
# COMPACT_ATOMS: atom_id res chain seq x y z
N MET A 1 -15.93 -43.74 14.79
CA MET A 1 -15.25 -44.23 16.01
C MET A 1 -16.03 -43.75 17.22
N SER A 2 -16.37 -44.63 18.18
CA SER A 2 -17.32 -44.30 19.26
C SER A 2 -16.76 -43.25 20.25
N PRO A 3 -17.59 -42.31 20.74
CA PRO A 3 -17.19 -41.25 21.68
C PRO A 3 -16.67 -41.78 23.04
N LEU A 4 -16.93 -43.05 23.35
CA LEU A 4 -16.41 -43.72 24.54
C LEU A 4 -14.87 -43.92 24.53
N LYS A 5 -14.23 -43.93 23.36
CA LYS A 5 -12.76 -44.06 23.25
C LYS A 5 -12.01 -42.73 23.42
N MET A 6 -12.68 -41.60 23.22
CA MET A 6 -12.09 -40.26 23.42
C MET A 6 -12.07 -39.86 24.89
N LEU A 7 -13.07 -40.28 25.68
CA LEU A 7 -13.13 -39.98 27.11
C LEU A 7 -12.07 -40.74 27.93
N VAL A 8 -11.76 -41.98 27.53
CA VAL A 8 -10.70 -42.80 28.17
C VAL A 8 -9.30 -42.30 27.81
N GLY A 9 -9.12 -41.68 26.62
CA GLY A 9 -7.86 -41.05 26.22
C GLY A 9 -7.53 -39.79 27.01
N CYS A 10 -8.52 -38.94 27.32
CA CYS A 10 -8.31 -37.72 28.09
C CYS A 10 -8.02 -38.00 29.58
N LEU A 11 -8.61 -39.05 30.17
CA LEU A 11 -8.32 -39.40 31.57
C LEU A 11 -6.91 -40.00 31.77
N CYS A 12 -6.36 -40.71 30.78
CA CYS A 12 -4.99 -41.23 30.87
C CYS A 12 -3.92 -40.15 30.74
N MET A 13 -4.18 -39.05 30.03
CA MET A 13 -3.20 -37.95 29.87
C MET A 13 -3.03 -37.12 31.14
N ILE A 14 -4.08 -36.97 31.96
CA ILE A 14 -4.05 -36.16 33.19
C ILE A 14 -3.31 -36.89 34.33
N VAL A 15 -3.31 -38.22 34.33
CA VAL A 15 -2.59 -39.04 35.33
C VAL A 15 -1.09 -39.18 35.00
N LEU A 16 -0.70 -39.06 33.72
CA LEU A 16 0.71 -39.06 33.29
C LEU A 16 1.42 -37.71 33.49
N LEU A 17 0.68 -36.62 33.74
CA LEU A 17 1.22 -35.27 33.95
C LEU A 17 1.58 -34.96 35.42
N HIS A 18 1.33 -35.88 36.36
CA HIS A 18 1.65 -35.70 37.79
C HIS A 18 2.75 -36.61 38.35
N LEU A 19 3.43 -37.39 37.50
CA LEU A 19 4.53 -38.26 37.92
C LEU A 19 5.70 -38.17 36.93
N CYS A 20 6.46 -37.07 36.96
CA CYS A 20 7.87 -37.00 36.51
C CYS A 20 8.45 -35.58 36.66
N ILE A 21 8.77 -35.15 37.88
CA ILE A 21 9.89 -34.24 38.17
C ILE A 21 10.45 -34.75 39.52
N PRO A 22 11.72 -35.18 39.60
CA PRO A 22 12.75 -34.22 39.96
C PRO A 22 14.12 -34.36 39.28
N ASP A 23 14.78 -33.20 39.28
CA ASP A 23 16.22 -32.94 39.35
C ASP A 23 17.14 -33.40 38.22
N THR A 24 17.61 -32.42 37.45
CA THR A 24 19.06 -32.19 37.25
C THR A 24 19.29 -30.79 36.69
N TYR A 25 19.72 -29.87 37.56
CA TYR A 25 20.36 -28.62 37.15
C TYR A 25 21.79 -28.96 36.70
N GLY A 26 21.97 -29.14 35.39
CA GLY A 26 23.28 -29.22 34.74
C GLY A 26 23.57 -27.93 33.98
N GLN A 27 24.49 -27.12 34.51
CA GLN A 27 25.09 -25.99 33.81
C GLN A 27 25.75 -26.46 32.50
N LEU A 28 25.30 -25.94 31.36
CA LEU A 28 26.03 -26.03 30.09
C LEU A 28 26.08 -24.66 29.42
N LYS A 29 27.32 -24.20 29.29
CA LYS A 29 27.81 -22.94 28.72
C LYS A 29 27.19 -22.62 27.36
N MET A 30 26.82 -21.36 27.20
CA MET A 30 26.68 -20.74 25.87
C MET A 30 28.03 -20.79 25.14
N PRO A 31 28.07 -21.16 23.85
CA PRO A 31 29.27 -20.99 23.05
C PRO A 31 29.52 -19.51 22.76
N ASP A 32 30.78 -19.12 22.91
CA ASP A 32 31.31 -17.79 22.64
C ASP A 32 31.03 -17.30 21.22
N LYS A 33 30.92 -15.97 21.12
CA LYS A 33 30.95 -15.18 19.88
C LYS A 33 31.92 -15.76 18.86
N ILE A 34 31.39 -16.17 17.70
CA ILE A 34 32.20 -16.40 16.51
C ILE A 34 32.65 -15.03 16.00
N SER A 35 33.94 -14.74 16.23
CA SER A 35 34.65 -13.59 15.69
C SER A 35 34.80 -13.70 14.17
N ALA A 36 34.38 -12.67 13.44
CA ALA A 36 34.68 -12.53 12.02
C ALA A 36 36.21 -12.45 11.79
N PRO A 37 36.73 -13.03 10.69
CA PRO A 37 38.16 -13.03 10.39
C PRO A 37 38.66 -11.62 10.08
N LYS A 38 39.77 -11.22 10.75
CA LYS A 38 40.55 -10.02 10.41
C LYS A 38 41.22 -10.21 9.05
N MET A 39 40.84 -9.40 8.07
CA MET A 39 41.61 -9.24 6.84
C MET A 39 42.61 -8.07 6.93
N PRO A 40 43.71 -8.12 6.15
CA PRO A 40 44.92 -7.33 6.38
C PRO A 40 44.73 -5.83 6.11
N LYS A 41 45.42 -4.99 6.89
CA LYS A 41 45.60 -3.58 6.56
C LYS A 41 46.41 -3.46 5.27
N VAL A 42 45.74 -3.14 4.16
CA VAL A 42 46.39 -2.61 2.97
C VAL A 42 46.43 -1.09 3.10
N SER A 43 47.64 -0.56 3.10
CA SER A 43 47.97 0.86 3.14
C SER A 43 47.49 1.57 1.88
N ALA A 44 46.62 2.56 2.03
CA ALA A 44 46.28 3.50 0.96
C ALA A 44 47.50 4.33 0.53
N PRO A 45 47.69 4.62 -0.78
CA PRO A 45 48.71 5.54 -1.24
C PRO A 45 48.37 6.97 -0.79
N LYS A 46 49.36 7.66 -0.22
CA LYS A 46 49.30 9.09 0.07
C LYS A 46 49.19 9.88 -1.24
N VAL A 47 48.06 10.53 -1.46
CA VAL A 47 47.93 11.65 -2.41
C VAL A 47 48.00 12.95 -1.63
N SER A 48 48.95 13.79 -2.00
CA SER A 48 49.22 15.09 -1.38
C SER A 48 48.12 16.11 -1.70
N ALA A 49 47.59 16.77 -0.68
CA ALA A 49 46.68 17.91 -0.83
C ALA A 49 47.37 19.10 -1.53
N PRO A 50 46.66 19.84 -2.40
CA PRO A 50 47.17 21.08 -2.97
C PRO A 50 47.30 22.13 -1.86
N LYS A 51 48.48 22.76 -1.76
CA LYS A 51 48.73 23.86 -0.82
C LYS A 51 47.93 25.09 -1.26
N LEU A 52 46.82 25.38 -0.56
CA LEU A 52 46.21 26.71 -0.61
C LEU A 52 46.98 27.66 0.34
N PRO A 53 47.17 28.93 -0.04
CA PRO A 53 47.91 29.92 0.75
C PRO A 53 47.22 30.20 2.09
N ALA A 54 48.05 30.42 3.10
CA ALA A 54 47.65 30.60 4.49
C ALA A 54 46.93 31.94 4.69
N ASP A 55 45.60 31.95 4.54
CA ASP A 55 44.71 32.85 5.32
C ASP A 55 43.22 32.43 5.34
N THR A 56 42.94 31.13 5.18
CA THR A 56 41.57 30.64 4.91
C THR A 56 41.08 29.54 5.85
N ALA A 57 41.77 29.28 6.97
CA ALA A 57 41.33 28.26 7.93
C ALA A 57 40.05 28.65 8.69
N VAL A 58 39.83 29.96 8.93
CA VAL A 58 38.64 30.47 9.63
C VAL A 58 37.43 30.52 8.68
N LYS A 59 37.63 30.94 7.42
CA LYS A 59 36.59 30.93 6.38
C LYS A 59 36.15 29.51 6.03
N ALA A 60 37.07 28.55 5.95
CA ALA A 60 36.75 27.15 5.70
C ALA A 60 35.92 26.51 6.83
N LYS A 61 36.20 26.83 8.10
CA LYS A 61 35.41 26.36 9.25
C LYS A 61 34.05 27.03 9.36
N LEU A 62 33.93 28.30 8.99
CA LEU A 62 32.65 29.02 8.95
C LEU A 62 31.76 28.46 7.83
N ILE A 63 32.31 28.23 6.64
CA ILE A 63 31.61 27.59 5.51
C ILE A 63 31.24 26.13 5.85
N GLN A 64 32.13 25.35 6.49
CA GLN A 64 31.78 24.01 6.99
C GLN A 64 30.66 24.04 8.03
N ARG A 65 30.64 25.03 8.92
CA ARG A 65 29.57 25.18 9.93
C ARG A 65 28.26 25.60 9.28
N ILE A 66 28.28 26.55 8.34
CA ILE A 66 27.11 26.95 7.55
C ILE A 66 26.58 25.75 6.74
N LEU A 67 27.44 24.99 6.06
CA LEU A 67 27.07 23.77 5.33
C LEU A 67 26.54 22.66 6.27
N SER A 68 27.04 22.56 7.51
CA SER A 68 26.51 21.61 8.49
C SER A 68 25.18 22.03 9.13
N VAL A 69 24.89 23.33 9.16
CA VAL A 69 23.59 23.90 9.55
C VAL A 69 22.57 23.73 8.41
N PHE A 70 23.02 23.82 7.16
CA PHE A 70 22.28 23.43 5.96
C PHE A 70 22.46 21.95 5.60
N GLN A 71 22.34 21.03 6.58
CA GLN A 71 22.08 19.64 6.25
C GLN A 71 20.69 19.54 5.61
N PHE A 72 20.64 19.80 4.30
CA PHE A 72 19.46 19.68 3.47
C PHE A 72 18.87 18.30 3.68
N ARG A 73 17.60 18.24 4.07
CA ARG A 73 16.84 17.00 4.12
C ARG A 73 16.79 16.42 2.71
N LYS A 74 17.58 15.37 2.49
CA LYS A 74 17.54 14.27 1.50
C LYS A 74 16.99 14.45 0.07
N ASN A 75 16.57 15.63 -0.39
CA ASN A 75 16.01 15.86 -1.74
C ASN A 75 16.30 17.30 -2.26
N ALA A 76 17.40 17.92 -1.86
CA ALA A 76 17.80 19.20 -2.46
C ALA A 76 18.51 18.97 -3.80
N ARG A 77 18.05 19.65 -4.86
CA ARG A 77 18.62 19.55 -6.21
C ARG A 77 20.03 20.16 -6.20
N ALA A 78 21.03 19.44 -6.73
CA ALA A 78 22.44 19.84 -6.72
C ALA A 78 22.70 21.27 -7.29
N LYS A 79 21.90 21.73 -8.25
CA LYS A 79 21.95 23.12 -8.78
C LYS A 79 21.63 24.19 -7.72
N GLU A 80 20.81 23.86 -6.74
CA GLU A 80 20.40 24.78 -5.68
C GLU A 80 21.54 24.97 -4.67
N GLN A 81 22.28 23.90 -4.38
CA GLN A 81 23.52 23.96 -3.59
C GLN A 81 24.62 24.72 -4.33
N GLU A 82 24.83 24.47 -5.62
CA GLU A 82 25.82 25.21 -6.43
C GLU A 82 25.48 26.69 -6.56
N ARG A 83 24.20 27.03 -6.73
CA ARG A 83 23.74 28.43 -6.84
C ARG A 83 23.86 29.17 -5.51
N VAL A 84 23.52 28.52 -4.39
CA VAL A 84 23.69 29.09 -3.04
C VAL A 84 25.16 29.27 -2.71
N VAL A 85 26.03 28.30 -3.04
CA VAL A 85 27.48 28.41 -2.82
C VAL A 85 28.11 29.48 -3.71
N ALA A 86 27.67 29.61 -4.97
CA ALA A 86 28.13 30.67 -5.87
C ALA A 86 27.73 32.07 -5.36
N ILE A 87 26.49 32.22 -4.88
CA ILE A 87 25.99 33.47 -4.28
C ILE A 87 26.74 33.80 -2.98
N ILE A 88 26.96 32.82 -2.10
CA ILE A 88 27.74 32.99 -0.86
C ILE A 88 29.18 33.41 -1.17
N ASN A 89 29.82 32.77 -2.16
CA ASN A 89 31.19 33.11 -2.55
C ASN A 89 31.29 34.49 -3.21
N GLN A 90 30.28 34.88 -4.00
CA GLN A 90 30.19 36.20 -4.63
C GLN A 90 29.93 37.32 -3.60
N ILE A 91 29.16 37.03 -2.55
CA ILE A 91 28.89 37.96 -1.43
C ILE A 91 30.12 38.11 -0.52
N LEU A 92 30.87 37.03 -0.27
CA LEU A 92 32.07 37.06 0.58
C LEU A 92 33.29 37.70 -0.09
N SER A 93 33.32 37.79 -1.42
CA SER A 93 34.38 38.47 -2.18
C SER A 93 34.21 39.99 -2.23
N ASP A 94 32.98 40.51 -2.20
CA ASP A 94 32.72 41.94 -2.47
C ASP A 94 32.46 42.81 -1.22
N SER A 95 32.49 42.25 -0.01
CA SER A 95 32.50 43.07 1.21
C SER A 95 33.01 42.31 2.42
N LEU A 96 34.27 42.55 2.80
CA LEU A 96 34.76 42.19 4.13
C LEU A 96 35.78 43.21 4.65
N VAL A 97 35.41 43.89 5.73
CA VAL A 97 36.27 43.91 6.92
C VAL A 97 35.37 43.58 8.12
N VAL A 98 35.23 42.29 8.43
CA VAL A 98 34.64 41.82 9.69
C VAL A 98 35.79 41.50 10.65
N THR A 99 35.75 42.05 11.87
CA THR A 99 36.86 41.92 12.81
C THR A 99 36.75 40.66 13.65
N SER A 100 37.90 40.17 14.13
CA SER A 100 38.02 38.95 14.95
C SER A 100 37.18 38.99 16.25
N ARG A 101 36.83 40.20 16.71
CA ARG A 101 36.02 40.43 17.90
C ARG A 101 34.54 40.10 17.67
N ASP A 102 34.04 40.39 16.47
CA ASP A 102 32.67 40.10 16.06
C ASP A 102 32.46 38.58 15.90
N ILE A 103 33.49 37.88 15.44
CA ILE A 103 33.51 36.42 15.31
C ILE A 103 33.52 35.72 16.68
N GLN A 104 34.17 36.31 17.70
CA GLN A 104 34.15 35.76 19.05
C GLN A 104 32.79 35.99 19.73
N ALA A 105 32.22 37.20 19.62
CA ALA A 105 30.89 37.50 20.16
C ALA A 105 29.80 36.60 19.55
N LEU A 106 29.88 36.34 18.24
CA LEU A 106 28.94 35.48 17.54
C LEU A 106 29.07 34.00 17.95
N ASN A 107 30.29 33.50 18.15
CA ASN A 107 30.50 32.13 18.64
C ASN A 107 30.01 31.93 20.08
N GLU A 108 30.10 32.97 20.91
CA GLU A 108 29.64 32.94 22.30
C GLU A 108 28.10 32.97 22.36
N GLN A 109 27.45 33.76 21.51
CA GLN A 109 25.98 33.78 21.36
C GLN A 109 25.42 32.48 20.78
N LEU A 110 26.09 31.90 19.77
CA LEU A 110 25.66 30.63 19.15
C LEU A 110 25.79 29.43 20.11
N SER A 111 26.70 29.48 21.09
CA SER A 111 26.85 28.41 22.09
C SER A 111 25.75 28.36 23.16
N LYS A 112 25.01 29.47 23.35
CA LYS A 112 23.95 29.59 24.36
C LYS A 112 22.55 29.28 23.83
N ALA A 113 22.37 29.17 22.52
CA ALA A 113 21.06 29.08 21.86
C ALA A 113 20.81 27.70 21.23
N GLU A 114 21.25 26.63 21.89
CA GLU A 114 20.85 25.28 21.51
C GLU A 114 19.43 25.02 22.05
N ASN A 115 18.49 24.88 21.11
CA ASN A 115 17.06 24.61 21.30
C ASN A 115 16.22 25.81 21.77
N GLN A 116 15.73 26.60 20.81
CA GLN A 116 14.31 26.71 20.47
C GLN A 116 13.99 28.06 19.75
N HIS A 117 13.07 27.96 18.78
CA HIS A 117 12.22 29.02 18.20
C HIS A 117 12.77 29.89 17.06
N PHE A 118 12.38 29.51 15.84
CA PHE A 118 12.30 30.34 14.63
C PHE A 118 11.43 31.59 14.85
N ASP A 119 10.45 31.52 15.77
CA ASP A 119 9.59 32.64 16.16
C ASP A 119 10.36 33.79 16.82
N SER A 120 11.47 33.50 17.51
CA SER A 120 12.30 34.55 18.14
C SER A 120 13.08 35.36 17.10
N LEU A 121 13.37 34.76 15.94
CA LEU A 121 14.12 35.40 14.86
C LEU A 121 13.18 36.29 14.03
N LYS A 122 11.93 35.85 13.83
CA LYS A 122 10.85 36.66 13.28
C LYS A 122 10.50 37.86 14.18
N SER A 123 10.39 37.67 15.49
CA SER A 123 10.09 38.77 16.41
C SER A 123 11.23 39.80 16.51
N MET A 124 12.49 39.36 16.35
CA MET A 124 13.63 40.28 16.31
C MET A 124 13.68 41.08 15.00
N LEU A 125 13.33 40.48 13.86
CA LEU A 125 13.22 41.18 12.58
C LEU A 125 12.07 42.20 12.57
N GLU A 126 10.92 41.84 13.15
CA GLU A 126 9.78 42.74 13.32
C GLU A 126 10.11 43.89 14.31
N ALA A 127 10.88 43.62 15.37
CA ALA A 127 11.33 44.63 16.32
C ALA A 127 12.35 45.62 15.72
N LEU A 128 13.29 45.13 14.90
CA LEU A 128 14.27 45.97 14.19
C LEU A 128 13.61 46.85 13.11
N ALA A 129 12.55 46.36 12.46
CA ALA A 129 11.75 47.15 11.53
C ALA A 129 10.95 48.25 12.25
N ALA A 130 10.54 48.03 13.51
CA ALA A 130 9.81 49.01 14.30
C ALA A 130 10.71 50.11 14.91
N GLU A 131 11.97 49.81 15.23
CA GLU A 131 12.92 50.80 15.79
C GLU A 131 13.35 51.88 14.78
N GLN A 132 13.18 51.67 13.47
CA GLN A 132 13.54 52.67 12.44
C GLN A 132 12.55 53.84 12.32
N GLN A 133 11.43 53.85 13.06
CA GLN A 133 10.39 54.88 12.93
C GLN A 133 10.26 55.87 14.11
N ALA A 134 11.14 55.86 15.12
CA ALA A 134 11.01 56.78 16.26
C ALA A 134 12.33 57.51 16.62
N ALA A 135 12.44 58.79 16.23
CA ALA A 135 13.44 59.72 16.77
C ALA A 135 12.75 60.97 17.37
N PRO A 136 13.00 61.33 18.65
CA PRO A 136 12.58 62.60 19.29
C PRO A 136 13.64 63.73 19.20
N PRO A 137 13.29 64.98 19.59
CA PRO A 137 13.78 66.21 18.92
C PRO A 137 14.81 67.08 19.70
N GLU A 138 15.34 68.07 18.94
CA GLU A 138 15.69 69.46 19.33
C GLU A 138 17.04 69.78 20.05
N LYS A 139 17.87 70.70 19.49
CA LYS A 139 17.96 72.16 19.82
C LYS A 139 19.16 72.91 19.16
N GLU A 140 18.88 74.16 18.76
CA GLU A 140 19.71 75.29 18.24
C GLU A 140 20.73 75.88 19.25
N PRO A 141 21.69 76.83 18.92
CA PRO A 141 21.64 77.89 17.88
C PRO A 141 22.95 78.31 17.12
N GLU A 142 22.70 79.13 16.08
CA GLU A 142 23.47 79.99 15.14
C GLU A 142 24.59 80.96 15.65
N PRO A 143 25.30 81.79 14.81
CA PRO A 143 25.50 81.80 13.33
C PRO A 143 26.92 82.20 12.80
N ALA A 144 27.08 82.08 11.46
CA ALA A 144 27.72 83.04 10.51
C ALA A 144 29.09 82.69 9.85
N LYS A 145 29.07 82.17 8.60
CA LYS A 145 29.27 82.90 7.31
C LYS A 145 29.59 81.95 6.13
N GLU A 146 28.74 82.01 5.09
CA GLU A 146 28.87 81.47 3.72
C GLU A 146 29.75 82.39 2.82
N PRO A 147 30.27 81.97 1.63
CA PRO A 147 29.58 81.34 0.46
C PRO A 147 30.33 80.10 -0.11
N GLU A 148 29.89 79.24 -1.05
CA GLU A 148 28.87 79.17 -2.13
C GLU A 148 28.68 77.66 -2.53
N PRO A 149 27.68 77.26 -3.35
CA PRO A 149 26.99 75.96 -3.29
C PRO A 149 27.54 74.83 -4.19
N ALA A 150 27.42 73.59 -3.69
CA ALA A 150 27.52 72.34 -4.47
C ALA A 150 26.18 71.58 -4.43
N PRO A 151 25.78 70.89 -5.52
CA PRO A 151 24.47 70.27 -5.66
C PRO A 151 24.27 69.01 -4.79
N ALA A 152 23.01 68.77 -4.41
CA ALA A 152 22.55 67.80 -3.42
C ALA A 152 22.89 66.31 -3.71
N PRO A 153 23.11 65.48 -2.68
CA PRO A 153 23.22 64.02 -2.82
C PRO A 153 21.84 63.35 -3.01
N ALA A 154 21.82 62.42 -3.97
CA ALA A 154 20.72 61.50 -4.27
C ALA A 154 20.60 60.39 -3.20
N PRO A 155 19.43 59.72 -3.05
CA PRO A 155 19.18 58.74 -2.00
C PRO A 155 20.13 57.52 -2.09
N THR A 156 20.58 57.08 -0.92
CA THR A 156 21.54 55.99 -0.69
C THR A 156 21.08 54.65 -1.27
N GLN A 157 21.92 54.03 -2.11
CA GLN A 157 21.76 52.72 -2.77
C GLN A 157 21.50 51.52 -1.83
N GLN A 158 21.58 51.67 -0.51
CA GLN A 158 21.40 50.57 0.44
C GLN A 158 19.94 50.11 0.62
N GLU A 159 18.94 50.99 0.42
CA GLU A 159 17.53 50.60 0.58
C GLU A 159 17.00 49.77 -0.60
N SER A 160 17.48 50.01 -1.85
CA SER A 160 17.00 49.25 -3.01
C SER A 160 17.56 47.83 -3.10
N ASP A 161 18.77 47.61 -2.57
CA ASP A 161 19.47 46.33 -2.69
C ASP A 161 18.95 45.30 -1.68
N LEU A 162 18.48 45.74 -0.51
CA LEU A 162 17.85 44.87 0.49
C LEU A 162 16.45 44.43 0.03
N ASP A 163 15.65 45.34 -0.52
CA ASP A 163 14.33 45.02 -1.08
C ASP A 163 14.42 44.11 -2.33
N ALA A 164 15.48 44.27 -3.13
CA ALA A 164 15.79 43.38 -4.25
C ALA A 164 16.25 41.98 -3.78
N LEU A 165 16.95 41.91 -2.64
CA LEU A 165 17.35 40.67 -1.99
C LEU A 165 16.15 39.90 -1.42
N VAL A 166 15.25 40.60 -0.72
CA VAL A 166 14.02 40.06 -0.15
C VAL A 166 13.07 39.58 -1.27
N ASN A 167 12.85 40.37 -2.31
CA ASN A 167 11.99 39.97 -3.44
C ASN A 167 12.54 38.78 -4.25
N LYS A 168 13.84 38.49 -4.19
CA LYS A 168 14.45 37.31 -4.83
C LYS A 168 14.50 36.09 -3.93
N MET A 169 14.58 36.26 -2.61
CA MET A 169 14.59 35.16 -1.65
C MET A 169 13.18 34.67 -1.30
N VAL A 170 12.19 35.56 -1.25
CA VAL A 170 10.78 35.22 -0.95
C VAL A 170 10.21 34.11 -1.84
N PRO A 171 10.32 34.12 -3.18
CA PRO A 171 9.78 33.03 -4.01
C PRO A 171 10.51 31.70 -3.82
N ILE A 172 11.80 31.71 -3.47
CA ILE A 172 12.61 30.50 -3.21
C ILE A 172 12.30 29.90 -1.83
N LEU A 173 12.02 30.77 -0.84
CA LEU A 173 11.56 30.38 0.48
C LEU A 173 10.12 29.87 0.44
N GLN A 174 9.24 30.49 -0.36
CA GLN A 174 7.88 30.01 -0.62
C GLN A 174 7.89 28.62 -1.27
N GLN A 175 8.77 28.36 -2.24
CA GLN A 175 8.88 27.02 -2.85
C GLN A 175 9.28 25.92 -1.86
N ASN A 176 10.20 26.21 -0.94
CA ASN A 176 10.59 25.29 0.14
C ASN A 176 9.51 25.16 1.22
N GLU A 177 8.78 26.24 1.52
CA GLU A 177 7.62 26.22 2.40
C GLU A 177 6.40 25.52 1.77
N ASP A 178 6.27 25.45 0.44
CA ASP A 178 5.19 24.77 -0.29
C ASP A 178 5.46 23.26 -0.47
N MET A 179 6.74 22.85 -0.58
CA MET A 179 7.12 21.44 -0.67
C MET A 179 6.87 20.67 0.63
N ALA A 180 7.09 21.27 1.81
CA ALA A 180 6.84 20.60 3.09
C ALA A 180 5.35 20.25 3.35
N PRO A 181 4.36 21.11 3.02
CA PRO A 181 2.94 20.79 2.96
C PRO A 181 2.62 19.72 1.92
N ALA A 182 3.21 19.77 0.73
CA ALA A 182 2.96 18.78 -0.32
C ALA A 182 3.41 17.37 0.10
N GLU A 183 4.60 17.25 0.70
CA GLU A 183 5.08 15.98 1.26
C GLU A 183 4.23 15.50 2.43
N LYS A 184 3.80 16.39 3.32
CA LYS A 184 2.86 16.05 4.41
C LYS A 184 1.52 15.57 3.87
N ALA A 185 0.98 16.23 2.84
CA ALA A 185 -0.27 15.85 2.19
C ALA A 185 -0.14 14.48 1.49
N LYS A 186 1.00 14.22 0.84
CA LYS A 186 1.33 12.90 0.29
C LYS A 186 1.37 11.83 1.37
N ALA A 187 2.08 12.07 2.47
CA ALA A 187 2.19 11.13 3.58
C ALA A 187 0.82 10.83 4.22
N GLU A 188 -0.01 11.85 4.44
CA GLU A 188 -1.34 11.69 5.02
C GLU A 188 -2.28 10.93 4.08
N LYS A 189 -2.27 11.25 2.78
CA LYS A 189 -3.05 10.51 1.77
C LYS A 189 -2.63 9.04 1.71
N LEU A 190 -1.32 8.76 1.69
CA LEU A 190 -0.81 7.39 1.68
C LEU A 190 -1.20 6.64 2.95
N LYS A 191 -1.16 7.28 4.11
CA LYS A 191 -1.63 6.70 5.38
C LYS A 191 -3.10 6.27 5.28
N GLN A 192 -3.98 7.15 4.80
CA GLN A 192 -5.40 6.85 4.62
C GLN A 192 -5.62 5.68 3.65
N ILE A 193 -4.89 5.64 2.53
CA ILE A 193 -4.99 4.54 1.56
C ILE A 193 -4.55 3.21 2.18
N ARG A 194 -3.44 3.22 2.94
CA ARG A 194 -2.88 2.02 3.59
C ARG A 194 -3.81 1.46 4.67
N GLU A 195 -4.62 2.30 5.33
CA GLU A 195 -5.65 1.83 6.28
C GLU A 195 -6.76 1.00 5.61
N VAL A 196 -6.93 1.12 4.29
CA VAL A 196 -7.88 0.34 3.50
C VAL A 196 -7.25 -0.93 2.91
N TYR A 197 -5.92 -1.11 2.99
CA TYR A 197 -5.25 -2.31 2.46
C TYR A 197 -5.71 -3.58 3.17
N GLY A 198 -5.95 -4.63 2.38
CA GLY A 198 -6.40 -5.94 2.89
C GLY A 198 -7.81 -5.92 3.51
N ARG A 199 -8.55 -4.81 3.41
CA ARG A 199 -9.92 -4.72 3.89
C ARG A 199 -10.84 -5.61 3.03
N SER A 200 -11.72 -6.38 3.66
CA SER A 200 -12.67 -7.20 2.91
C SER A 200 -13.70 -6.32 2.19
N SER A 201 -13.99 -6.64 0.93
CA SER A 201 -14.95 -5.90 0.09
C SER A 201 -16.36 -5.86 0.66
N ASN A 202 -16.68 -6.75 1.61
CA ASN A 202 -18.00 -6.87 2.23
C ASN A 202 -18.08 -6.17 3.59
N ARG A 203 -17.00 -5.54 4.05
CA ARG A 203 -16.99 -4.80 5.31
C ARG A 203 -17.74 -3.48 5.14
N VAL A 204 -18.80 -3.32 5.92
CA VAL A 204 -19.64 -2.11 5.93
C VAL A 204 -19.21 -1.23 7.09
N ASP A 205 -19.03 0.06 6.81
CA ASP A 205 -18.75 1.12 7.76
C ASP A 205 -20.01 1.97 7.98
N THR A 206 -20.08 2.61 9.15
CA THR A 206 -21.19 3.48 9.52
C THR A 206 -20.68 4.90 9.69
N LEU A 207 -21.25 5.84 8.95
CA LEU A 207 -21.10 7.27 9.17
C LEU A 207 -22.32 7.74 9.96
N ARG A 208 -22.08 8.27 11.14
CA ARG A 208 -23.15 8.72 12.04
C ARG A 208 -23.48 10.18 11.77
N GLU A 209 -24.72 10.43 11.40
CA GLU A 209 -25.29 11.76 11.23
C GLU A 209 -26.48 11.93 12.19
N ASP A 210 -26.83 13.16 12.57
CA ASP A 210 -27.64 13.49 13.76
C ASP A 210 -28.91 12.64 13.98
N SER A 211 -29.54 12.15 12.91
CA SER A 211 -30.75 11.30 12.98
C SER A 211 -30.68 10.03 12.12
N VAL A 212 -29.56 9.78 11.44
CA VAL A 212 -29.42 8.71 10.44
C VAL A 212 -28.00 8.14 10.48
N ASP A 213 -27.90 6.81 10.54
CA ASP A 213 -26.67 6.08 10.29
C ASP A 213 -26.57 5.75 8.79
N ILE A 214 -25.55 6.26 8.11
CA ILE A 214 -25.26 5.95 6.71
C ILE A 214 -24.30 4.78 6.65
N LEU A 215 -24.73 3.67 6.06
CA LEU A 215 -23.91 2.50 5.82
C LEU A 215 -23.23 2.59 4.45
N TYR A 216 -21.91 2.48 4.43
CA TYR A 216 -21.09 2.54 3.21
C TYR A 216 -20.00 1.47 3.20
N THR A 217 -19.43 1.21 2.03
CA THR A 217 -18.29 0.31 1.86
C THR A 217 -17.14 1.08 1.22
N LEU A 218 -15.94 0.94 1.79
CA LEU A 218 -14.72 1.50 1.23
C LEU A 218 -14.06 0.51 0.28
N LYS A 219 -13.72 0.97 -0.93
CA LYS A 219 -12.96 0.19 -1.91
C LYS A 219 -11.81 1.04 -2.46
N LEU A 220 -10.66 0.42 -2.72
CA LEU A 220 -9.61 1.08 -3.46
C LEU A 220 -9.84 0.94 -4.96
N THR A 221 -9.75 2.07 -5.65
CA THR A 221 -9.91 2.16 -7.10
C THR A 221 -8.73 2.94 -7.67
N GLN A 222 -8.24 2.52 -8.84
CA GLN A 222 -7.23 3.26 -9.59
C GLN A 222 -7.89 4.22 -10.57
N LYS A 223 -7.36 5.44 -10.67
CA LYS A 223 -7.83 6.47 -11.61
C LYS A 223 -7.66 6.06 -13.09
N VAL A 224 -6.64 5.25 -13.36
CA VAL A 224 -6.28 4.74 -14.69
C VAL A 224 -5.85 3.27 -14.56
N ASN A 225 -5.70 2.56 -15.68
CA ASN A 225 -5.27 1.17 -15.64
C ASN A 225 -3.79 1.06 -15.28
N ILE A 226 -3.49 0.44 -14.13
CA ILE A 226 -2.12 0.15 -13.70
C ILE A 226 -1.84 -1.33 -13.90
N THR A 227 -0.98 -1.66 -14.87
CA THR A 227 -0.59 -3.03 -15.21
C THR A 227 0.81 -3.33 -14.70
N GLY A 228 0.94 -4.21 -13.73
CA GLY A 228 2.25 -4.69 -13.29
C GLY A 228 2.71 -5.88 -14.13
N ILE A 229 3.86 -5.78 -14.81
CA ILE A 229 4.37 -6.88 -15.62
C ILE A 229 5.27 -7.76 -14.75
N GLN A 230 4.86 -9.03 -14.60
CA GLN A 230 5.50 -10.02 -13.74
C GLN A 230 6.30 -11.04 -14.57
N PRO A 231 7.64 -11.00 -14.49
CA PRO A 231 8.50 -12.06 -15.01
C PRO A 231 8.47 -13.29 -14.10
N LEU A 232 8.58 -14.49 -14.67
CA LEU A 232 8.69 -15.73 -13.89
C LEU A 232 9.92 -15.76 -12.97
N THR A 233 11.01 -15.09 -13.36
CA THR A 233 12.24 -15.05 -12.57
C THR A 233 12.11 -14.23 -11.28
N MET A 234 11.08 -13.37 -11.18
CA MET A 234 10.85 -12.47 -10.04
C MET A 234 9.71 -12.96 -9.12
N ASP A 235 9.39 -14.26 -9.13
CA ASP A 235 8.29 -14.79 -8.31
C ASP A 235 8.62 -14.76 -6.81
N ALA A 236 9.89 -14.88 -6.42
CA ALA A 236 10.30 -14.78 -5.01
C ALA A 236 10.02 -13.39 -4.40
N GLN A 237 10.16 -12.33 -5.20
CA GLN A 237 9.90 -10.94 -4.79
C GLN A 237 8.39 -10.62 -4.75
N SER A 238 7.56 -11.46 -5.37
CA SER A 238 6.12 -11.21 -5.53
C SER A 238 5.36 -11.02 -4.22
N ALA A 239 5.82 -11.65 -3.14
CA ALA A 239 5.21 -11.51 -1.81
C ALA A 239 5.27 -10.07 -1.25
N ARG A 240 6.14 -9.21 -1.81
CA ARG A 240 6.36 -7.84 -1.34
C ARG A 240 5.65 -6.78 -2.16
N TYR A 241 5.02 -7.14 -3.27
CA TYR A 241 4.37 -6.16 -4.14
C TYR A 241 3.10 -5.59 -3.52
N ASN A 242 2.83 -4.32 -3.82
CA ASN A 242 1.57 -3.68 -3.47
C ASN A 242 0.51 -3.93 -4.55
N TYR A 243 -0.06 -5.13 -4.57
CA TYR A 243 -1.11 -5.49 -5.53
C TYR A 243 -2.35 -4.60 -5.45
N SER A 244 -2.63 -3.98 -4.30
CA SER A 244 -3.75 -3.04 -4.15
C SER A 244 -3.55 -1.74 -4.95
N ALA A 245 -2.34 -1.44 -5.41
CA ALA A 245 -2.07 -0.35 -6.34
C ALA A 245 -2.28 -0.74 -7.82
N LEU A 246 -2.41 -2.03 -8.14
CA LEU A 246 -2.52 -2.54 -9.50
C LEU A 246 -3.98 -2.81 -9.89
N SER A 247 -4.32 -2.48 -11.13
CA SER A 247 -5.60 -2.86 -11.76
C SER A 247 -5.49 -4.22 -12.45
N SER A 248 -4.33 -4.51 -13.03
CA SER A 248 -4.06 -5.79 -13.67
C SER A 248 -2.59 -6.23 -13.54
N MET A 249 -2.36 -7.51 -13.77
CA MET A 249 -1.04 -8.12 -13.80
C MET A 249 -0.82 -8.82 -15.14
N GLY A 250 0.27 -8.51 -15.82
CA GLY A 250 0.69 -9.19 -17.04
C GLY A 250 1.75 -10.26 -16.73
N LEU A 251 1.43 -11.53 -16.92
CA LEU A 251 2.35 -12.64 -16.70
C LEU A 251 3.23 -12.86 -17.93
N LEU A 252 4.53 -12.62 -17.80
CA LEU A 252 5.53 -12.87 -18.84
C LEU A 252 6.11 -14.27 -18.67
N GLY A 253 5.62 -15.24 -19.45
CA GLY A 253 6.06 -16.63 -19.31
C GLY A 253 5.71 -17.56 -20.48
N CYS A 254 5.22 -17.02 -21.59
CA CYS A 254 4.75 -17.81 -22.72
C CYS A 254 5.45 -17.43 -24.02
N THR A 255 5.78 -18.46 -24.80
CA THR A 255 6.29 -18.35 -26.18
C THR A 255 5.41 -19.17 -27.11
N ILE A 256 5.52 -18.92 -28.41
CA ILE A 256 4.67 -19.52 -29.42
C ILE A 256 5.50 -20.17 -30.54
N ASN A 257 5.00 -21.29 -31.07
CA ASN A 257 5.48 -21.83 -32.33
C ASN A 257 4.63 -21.26 -33.48
N GLY A 258 5.18 -20.35 -34.28
CA GLY A 258 4.44 -19.72 -35.36
C GLY A 258 4.07 -20.64 -36.53
N ARG A 259 4.69 -21.82 -36.64
CA ARG A 259 4.33 -22.81 -37.68
C ARG A 259 3.19 -23.72 -37.26
N THR A 260 3.05 -23.97 -35.96
CA THR A 260 2.08 -24.95 -35.44
C THR A 260 1.02 -24.33 -34.55
N GLY A 261 1.12 -23.05 -34.18
CA GLY A 261 0.17 -22.35 -33.31
C GLY A 261 0.21 -22.84 -31.86
N ARG A 262 1.23 -23.63 -31.50
CA ARG A 262 1.34 -24.20 -30.16
C ARG A 262 1.95 -23.20 -29.20
N LEU A 263 1.30 -23.02 -28.06
CA LEU A 263 1.76 -22.23 -26.94
C LEU A 263 2.68 -23.08 -26.04
N TYR A 264 3.85 -22.55 -25.70
CA TYR A 264 4.75 -23.11 -24.70
C TYR A 264 4.73 -22.25 -23.44
N ARG A 265 4.41 -22.87 -22.31
CA ARG A 265 4.40 -22.23 -20.99
C ARG A 265 5.70 -22.57 -20.28
N SER A 266 6.34 -21.56 -19.70
CA SER A 266 7.57 -21.74 -18.91
C SER A 266 7.28 -21.88 -17.40
N PHE A 267 6.03 -22.18 -17.04
CA PHE A 267 5.55 -22.23 -15.66
C PHE A 267 4.53 -23.37 -15.46
N ASN A 268 4.40 -23.84 -14.21
CA ASN A 268 3.29 -24.66 -13.74
C ASN A 268 2.37 -23.83 -12.82
N MET A 269 1.11 -24.24 -12.71
CA MET A 269 0.10 -23.48 -11.97
C MET A 269 0.39 -23.39 -10.47
N ASP A 270 0.96 -24.44 -9.89
CA ASP A 270 1.22 -24.52 -8.45
C ASP A 270 2.34 -23.57 -7.98
N SER A 271 3.18 -23.08 -8.90
CA SER A 271 4.31 -22.19 -8.60
C SER A 271 4.02 -20.71 -8.85
N LEU A 272 2.77 -20.31 -9.12
CA LEU A 272 2.43 -18.92 -9.46
C LEU A 272 1.89 -18.16 -8.25
N HIS A 273 2.74 -17.92 -7.25
CA HIS A 273 2.36 -17.17 -6.06
C HIS A 273 1.90 -15.75 -6.41
N ALA A 274 2.56 -15.11 -7.39
CA ALA A 274 2.18 -13.79 -7.86
C ALA A 274 0.74 -13.74 -8.42
N VAL A 275 0.31 -14.78 -9.14
CA VAL A 275 -1.05 -14.86 -9.72
C VAL A 275 -2.10 -14.99 -8.62
N GLN A 276 -1.84 -15.83 -7.61
CA GLN A 276 -2.74 -15.99 -6.48
C GLN A 276 -2.87 -14.69 -5.67
N ALA A 277 -1.75 -13.99 -5.44
CA ALA A 277 -1.73 -12.71 -4.75
C ALA A 277 -2.48 -11.61 -5.53
N ALA A 278 -2.29 -11.55 -6.85
CA ALA A 278 -3.02 -10.64 -7.74
C ALA A 278 -4.54 -10.88 -7.67
N HIS A 279 -4.98 -12.13 -7.78
CA HIS A 279 -6.41 -12.49 -7.66
C HIS A 279 -7.00 -12.10 -6.31
N LYS A 280 -6.27 -12.35 -5.22
CA LYS A 280 -6.70 -11.97 -3.86
C LYS A 280 -6.86 -10.46 -3.71
N ALA A 281 -6.05 -9.67 -4.41
CA ALA A 281 -6.16 -8.21 -4.45
C ALA A 281 -7.23 -7.69 -5.44
N GLY A 282 -7.88 -8.59 -6.20
CA GLY A 282 -8.88 -8.24 -7.21
C GLY A 282 -8.30 -7.75 -8.54
N CYS A 283 -7.01 -8.01 -8.80
CA CYS A 283 -6.38 -7.65 -10.06
C CYS A 283 -6.84 -8.59 -11.18
N ASN A 284 -7.02 -8.03 -12.36
CA ASN A 284 -7.17 -8.79 -13.59
C ASN A 284 -5.84 -9.46 -13.98
N VAL A 285 -5.86 -10.71 -14.44
CA VAL A 285 -4.63 -11.42 -14.87
C VAL A 285 -4.62 -11.58 -16.38
N GLN A 286 -3.56 -11.11 -17.01
CA GLN A 286 -3.35 -11.18 -18.46
C GLN A 286 -2.10 -11.98 -18.79
N LEU A 287 -2.11 -12.70 -19.91
CA LEU A 287 -0.94 -13.44 -20.38
C LEU A 287 -0.18 -12.64 -21.43
N ILE A 288 1.14 -12.48 -21.28
CA ILE A 288 1.98 -11.82 -22.27
C ILE A 288 2.58 -12.86 -23.22
N ILE A 289 2.31 -12.70 -24.50
CA ILE A 289 2.95 -13.47 -25.58
C ILE A 289 4.02 -12.60 -26.20
N SER A 290 5.29 -12.88 -25.86
CA SER A 290 6.41 -12.13 -26.42
C SER A 290 7.18 -12.97 -27.43
N ASP A 291 7.43 -12.38 -28.59
CA ASP A 291 8.26 -12.95 -29.64
C ASP A 291 9.05 -11.85 -30.36
N ASN A 292 10.27 -12.17 -30.77
CA ASN A 292 11.13 -11.27 -31.54
C ASN A 292 11.74 -11.94 -32.77
N ASP A 293 11.41 -13.20 -33.06
CA ASP A 293 11.85 -13.88 -34.27
C ASP A 293 10.91 -13.53 -35.44
N SER A 294 11.39 -12.68 -36.34
CA SER A 294 10.63 -12.25 -37.52
C SER A 294 10.15 -13.41 -38.41
N LEU A 295 10.87 -14.54 -38.46
CA LEU A 295 10.46 -15.70 -39.25
C LEU A 295 9.34 -16.47 -38.55
N ASN A 296 9.44 -16.63 -37.23
CA ASN A 296 8.40 -17.28 -36.43
C ASN A 296 7.10 -16.48 -36.48
N ILE A 297 7.19 -15.16 -36.27
CA ILE A 297 6.05 -14.24 -36.39
C ILE A 297 5.46 -14.30 -37.81
N SER A 298 6.30 -14.28 -38.86
CA SER A 298 5.82 -14.41 -40.24
C SER A 298 5.02 -15.68 -40.48
N ALA A 299 5.49 -16.81 -39.94
CA ALA A 299 4.82 -18.10 -40.11
C ALA A 299 3.41 -18.07 -39.46
N LEU A 300 3.29 -17.47 -38.28
CA LEU A 300 2.01 -17.33 -37.57
C LEU A 300 1.03 -16.46 -38.36
N LEU A 301 1.49 -15.29 -38.82
CA LEU A 301 0.64 -14.29 -39.46
C LEU A 301 0.07 -14.75 -40.81
N GLN A 302 0.67 -15.76 -41.44
CA GLN A 302 0.28 -16.24 -42.77
C GLN A 302 -0.72 -17.41 -42.77
N GLN A 303 -0.96 -18.07 -41.63
CA GLN A 303 -1.74 -19.30 -41.59
C GLN A 303 -2.97 -19.17 -40.67
N PRO A 304 -4.20 -19.00 -41.21
CA PRO A 304 -5.41 -18.84 -40.40
C PRO A 304 -5.68 -20.00 -39.44
N ASP A 305 -5.48 -21.25 -39.87
CA ASP A 305 -5.72 -22.44 -39.03
C ASP A 305 -4.78 -22.46 -37.80
N VAL A 306 -3.54 -22.01 -37.97
CA VAL A 306 -2.55 -21.87 -36.90
C VAL A 306 -2.96 -20.78 -35.91
N GLN A 307 -3.54 -19.68 -36.40
CA GLN A 307 -4.03 -18.59 -35.55
C GLN A 307 -5.23 -19.03 -34.69
N LEU A 308 -6.15 -19.83 -35.25
CA LEU A 308 -7.27 -20.40 -34.51
C LEU A 308 -6.80 -21.38 -33.43
N LEU A 309 -5.85 -22.26 -33.76
CA LEU A 309 -5.27 -23.18 -32.77
C LEU A 309 -4.54 -22.43 -31.64
N LEU A 310 -3.83 -21.35 -31.96
CA LEU A 310 -3.24 -20.48 -30.95
C LEU A 310 -4.32 -19.86 -30.06
N ALA A 311 -5.40 -19.35 -30.64
CA ALA A 311 -6.50 -18.75 -29.90
C ALA A 311 -7.20 -19.78 -28.97
N ASP A 312 -7.40 -21.01 -29.42
CA ASP A 312 -7.95 -22.11 -28.60
C ASP A 312 -7.06 -22.45 -27.42
N THR A 313 -5.75 -22.58 -27.66
CA THR A 313 -4.78 -22.88 -26.59
C THR A 313 -4.66 -21.73 -25.59
N LEU A 314 -4.71 -20.48 -26.06
CA LEU A 314 -4.75 -19.30 -25.19
C LEU A 314 -6.02 -19.28 -24.34
N ALA A 315 -7.19 -19.56 -24.91
CA ALA A 315 -8.46 -19.59 -24.17
C ALA A 315 -8.42 -20.63 -23.03
N SER A 316 -7.85 -21.82 -23.29
CA SER A 316 -7.65 -22.84 -22.26
C SER A 316 -6.73 -22.36 -21.13
N VAL A 317 -5.60 -21.74 -21.46
CA VAL A 317 -4.63 -21.26 -20.46
C VAL A 317 -5.19 -20.08 -19.67
N LEU A 318 -5.94 -19.16 -20.31
CA LEU A 318 -6.64 -18.09 -19.61
C LEU A 318 -7.67 -18.64 -18.63
N HIS A 319 -8.44 -19.66 -19.03
CA HIS A 319 -9.40 -20.30 -18.15
C HIS A 319 -8.73 -20.92 -16.92
N GLU A 320 -7.62 -21.64 -17.11
CA GLU A 320 -6.81 -22.22 -16.01
C GLU A 320 -6.25 -21.13 -15.07
N LEU A 321 -5.77 -20.02 -15.63
CA LEU A 321 -5.23 -18.88 -14.87
C LEU A 321 -6.31 -18.03 -14.20
N GLN A 322 -7.59 -18.27 -14.49
CA GLN A 322 -8.67 -17.31 -14.21
C GLN A 322 -8.35 -15.91 -14.77
N GLY A 323 -7.61 -15.87 -15.87
CA GLY A 323 -7.19 -14.66 -16.55
C GLY A 323 -8.28 -14.12 -17.48
N ASN A 324 -8.14 -12.87 -17.89
CA ASN A 324 -9.14 -12.13 -18.65
C ASN A 324 -8.60 -11.48 -19.93
N GLY A 325 -7.36 -11.77 -20.32
CA GLY A 325 -6.85 -11.23 -21.57
C GLY A 325 -5.42 -11.61 -21.91
N VAL A 326 -5.01 -11.20 -23.10
CA VAL A 326 -3.66 -11.43 -23.63
C VAL A 326 -3.04 -10.11 -24.08
N ILE A 327 -1.74 -9.98 -23.87
CA ILE A 327 -0.92 -8.88 -24.37
C ILE A 327 0.03 -9.47 -25.43
N ILE A 328 -0.12 -9.04 -26.68
CA ILE A 328 0.74 -9.44 -27.78
C ILE A 328 1.93 -8.49 -27.86
N TYR A 329 3.14 -9.02 -27.70
CA TYR A 329 4.38 -8.26 -27.78
C TYR A 329 5.31 -8.87 -28.84
N PHE A 330 4.97 -8.61 -30.10
CA PHE A 330 5.77 -9.01 -31.25
C PHE A 330 6.76 -7.90 -31.62
N ARG A 331 8.04 -8.26 -31.77
CA ARG A 331 9.10 -7.35 -32.22
C ARG A 331 9.60 -7.78 -33.59
N GLN A 332 10.19 -6.84 -34.34
CA GLN A 332 10.74 -7.10 -35.68
C GLN A 332 9.72 -7.60 -36.71
N VAL A 333 8.46 -7.18 -36.57
CA VAL A 333 7.44 -7.39 -37.61
C VAL A 333 7.83 -6.60 -38.86
N LYS A 334 7.79 -7.23 -40.03
CA LYS A 334 8.19 -6.58 -41.29
C LYS A 334 7.05 -5.73 -41.85
N GLN A 335 7.38 -4.66 -42.57
CA GLN A 335 6.39 -3.73 -43.12
C GLN A 335 5.35 -4.42 -44.02
N GLU A 336 5.77 -5.43 -44.79
CA GLU A 336 4.90 -6.19 -45.68
C GLU A 336 3.84 -7.01 -44.92
N GLN A 337 4.03 -7.22 -43.62
CA GLN A 337 3.12 -7.96 -42.74
C GLN A 337 2.10 -7.07 -42.03
N ARG A 338 2.09 -5.74 -42.27
CA ARG A 338 1.16 -4.79 -41.63
C ARG A 338 -0.29 -5.29 -41.64
N ALA A 339 -0.83 -5.65 -42.81
CA ALA A 339 -2.21 -6.12 -42.93
C ALA A 339 -2.41 -7.49 -42.26
N ALA A 340 -1.43 -8.38 -42.36
CA ALA A 340 -1.49 -9.71 -41.75
C ALA A 340 -1.52 -9.64 -40.21
N LEU A 341 -0.74 -8.72 -39.62
CA LEU A 341 -0.76 -8.43 -38.19
C LEU A 341 -2.14 -7.95 -37.74
N SER A 342 -2.72 -6.96 -38.43
CA SER A 342 -4.05 -6.43 -38.07
C SER A 342 -5.14 -7.49 -38.18
N ASN A 343 -5.10 -8.30 -39.24
CA ASN A 343 -6.03 -9.43 -39.41
C ASN A 343 -5.88 -10.46 -38.30
N PHE A 344 -4.64 -10.81 -37.94
CA PHE A 344 -4.38 -11.72 -36.82
C PHE A 344 -4.97 -11.20 -35.51
N ILE A 345 -4.75 -9.93 -35.17
CA ILE A 345 -5.26 -9.33 -33.94
C ILE A 345 -6.80 -9.29 -33.93
N ASN A 346 -7.42 -8.96 -35.06
CA ASN A 346 -8.87 -8.98 -35.22
C ASN A 346 -9.45 -10.39 -35.05
N THR A 347 -8.86 -11.39 -35.71
CA THR A 347 -9.25 -12.80 -35.60
C THR A 347 -9.06 -13.31 -34.17
N LEU A 348 -7.92 -13.04 -33.55
CA LEU A 348 -7.63 -13.46 -32.18
C LEU A 348 -8.64 -12.88 -31.18
N SER A 349 -8.92 -11.57 -31.28
CA SER A 349 -9.89 -10.89 -30.41
C SER A 349 -11.31 -11.42 -30.60
N GLY A 350 -11.74 -11.58 -31.86
CA GLY A 350 -13.05 -12.16 -32.18
C GLY A 350 -13.21 -13.57 -31.64
N HIS A 351 -12.20 -14.42 -31.85
CA HIS A 351 -12.23 -15.83 -31.43
C HIS A 351 -12.21 -15.99 -29.91
N LEU A 352 -11.32 -15.28 -29.19
CA LEU A 352 -11.26 -15.33 -27.72
C LEU A 352 -12.58 -14.89 -27.07
N ARG A 353 -13.28 -13.91 -27.65
CA ARG A 353 -14.59 -13.45 -27.16
C ARG A 353 -15.70 -14.49 -27.31
N THR A 354 -15.55 -15.48 -28.18
CA THR A 354 -16.50 -16.60 -28.27
C THR A 354 -16.44 -17.54 -27.06
N TYR A 355 -15.27 -17.62 -26.40
CA TYR A 355 -15.10 -18.38 -25.17
C TYR A 355 -15.61 -17.62 -23.96
N GLN A 356 -15.19 -16.37 -23.80
CA GLN A 356 -15.70 -15.46 -22.76
C GLN A 356 -15.75 -14.02 -23.28
N ALA A 357 -16.91 -13.38 -23.17
CA ALA A 357 -17.12 -12.03 -23.73
C ALA A 357 -16.20 -10.95 -23.13
N ASN A 358 -15.70 -11.17 -21.91
CA ASN A 358 -14.80 -10.26 -21.20
C ASN A 358 -13.31 -10.48 -21.54
N TYR A 359 -12.96 -11.47 -22.37
CA TYR A 359 -11.58 -11.66 -22.82
C TYR A 359 -11.12 -10.47 -23.68
N SER A 360 -9.99 -9.90 -23.28
CA SER A 360 -9.39 -8.73 -23.91
C SER A 360 -8.11 -9.09 -24.66
N VAL A 361 -7.87 -8.39 -25.76
CA VAL A 361 -6.60 -8.44 -26.51
C VAL A 361 -5.99 -7.05 -26.46
N ASN A 362 -4.74 -7.00 -26.02
CA ASN A 362 -3.91 -5.81 -25.98
C ASN A 362 -2.68 -6.05 -26.86
N ILE A 363 -2.08 -4.99 -27.37
CA ILE A 363 -0.86 -5.08 -28.19
C ILE A 363 0.16 -4.05 -27.74
N VAL A 364 1.42 -4.47 -27.69
CA VAL A 364 2.56 -3.58 -27.46
C VAL A 364 2.99 -2.99 -28.81
N ILE A 365 3.12 -1.67 -28.86
CA ILE A 365 3.57 -0.90 -30.01
C ILE A 365 4.86 -0.13 -29.65
N PRO A 366 5.81 0.05 -30.58
CA PRO A 366 7.07 0.72 -30.26
C PRO A 366 6.85 2.21 -30.01
N SER A 367 7.68 2.86 -29.19
CA SER A 367 7.70 4.33 -29.07
C SER A 367 7.96 5.04 -30.42
N PHE A 368 8.63 4.37 -31.37
CA PHE A 368 8.86 4.91 -32.71
C PHE A 368 8.65 3.88 -33.84
N ASP A 369 7.42 3.80 -34.36
CA ASP A 369 7.10 2.99 -35.55
C ASP A 369 7.40 3.73 -36.87
N ARG A 370 8.66 3.73 -37.30
CA ARG A 370 9.10 4.44 -38.51
C ARG A 370 8.47 3.89 -39.79
N GLN A 371 8.31 2.57 -39.87
CA GLN A 371 7.82 1.87 -41.05
C GLN A 371 6.29 1.80 -41.09
N GLN A 372 5.62 2.31 -40.04
CA GLN A 372 4.18 2.18 -39.85
C GLN A 372 3.78 0.71 -40.02
N VAL A 373 4.39 -0.20 -39.27
CA VAL A 373 4.04 -1.63 -39.32
C VAL A 373 2.73 -1.89 -38.58
N TYR A 374 2.41 -1.07 -37.57
CA TYR A 374 1.22 -1.25 -36.75
C TYR A 374 0.06 -0.39 -37.30
N ASP A 375 -0.98 -1.04 -37.84
CA ASP A 375 -2.20 -0.36 -38.30
C ASP A 375 -3.21 -0.19 -37.16
N LEU A 376 -2.99 0.84 -36.35
CA LEU A 376 -3.81 1.13 -35.18
C LEU A 376 -5.31 1.31 -35.53
N PRO A 377 -5.69 2.11 -36.57
CA PRO A 377 -7.09 2.22 -36.98
C PRO A 377 -7.74 0.87 -37.32
N ALA A 378 -7.04 0.00 -38.06
CA ALA A 378 -7.55 -1.32 -38.43
C ALA A 378 -7.72 -2.28 -37.23
N MET A 379 -7.01 -2.05 -36.13
CA MET A 379 -7.08 -2.86 -34.91
C MET A 379 -7.94 -2.24 -33.80
N ASN A 380 -8.38 -0.98 -33.96
CA ASN A 380 -9.01 -0.20 -32.88
C ASN A 380 -10.22 -0.92 -32.27
N GLN A 381 -11.08 -1.56 -33.06
CA GLN A 381 -12.26 -2.25 -32.52
C GLN A 381 -11.93 -3.57 -31.79
N ALA A 382 -10.83 -4.23 -32.15
CA ALA A 382 -10.40 -5.49 -31.57
C ALA A 382 -9.59 -5.32 -30.29
N VAL A 383 -8.78 -4.25 -30.22
CA VAL A 383 -7.84 -4.01 -29.12
C VAL A 383 -8.47 -3.18 -28.01
N SER A 384 -8.28 -3.61 -26.76
CA SER A 384 -8.67 -2.83 -25.57
C SER A 384 -7.69 -1.68 -25.33
N PHE A 385 -6.39 -1.96 -25.29
CA PHE A 385 -5.32 -0.98 -25.11
C PHE A 385 -4.11 -1.22 -26.02
N PHE A 386 -3.52 -0.12 -26.49
CA PHE A 386 -2.20 -0.06 -27.12
C PHE A 386 -1.16 0.31 -26.06
N LEU A 387 -0.25 -0.60 -25.76
CA LEU A 387 0.84 -0.36 -24.79
C LEU A 387 2.04 0.21 -25.53
N VAL A 388 2.42 1.45 -25.26
CA VAL A 388 3.55 2.13 -25.92
C VAL A 388 4.84 1.78 -25.20
N ASP A 389 5.76 1.13 -25.90
CA ASP A 389 7.00 0.58 -25.35
C ASP A 389 8.11 1.63 -25.22
N PHE A 390 8.42 2.00 -23.98
CA PHE A 390 9.58 2.79 -23.58
C PHE A 390 10.63 1.96 -22.81
N THR A 391 10.56 0.64 -22.88
CA THR A 391 11.45 -0.26 -22.12
C THR A 391 12.76 -0.56 -22.84
N GLN A 392 12.90 -0.12 -24.09
CA GLN A 392 14.04 -0.43 -24.94
C GLN A 392 14.83 0.81 -25.33
N VAL A 393 16.16 0.71 -25.29
CA VAL A 393 17.05 1.72 -25.87
C VAL A 393 16.82 1.82 -27.37
N ASN A 394 16.53 3.03 -27.84
CA ASN A 394 16.26 3.37 -29.24
C ASN A 394 17.16 4.51 -29.76
N SER A 395 18.20 4.89 -29.01
CA SER A 395 19.17 5.95 -29.32
C SER A 395 20.59 5.38 -29.50
N LYS A 396 21.45 6.11 -30.21
CA LYS A 396 22.90 5.84 -30.31
C LYS A 396 23.74 6.72 -29.37
N VAL A 397 23.08 7.62 -28.66
CA VAL A 397 23.67 8.56 -27.70
C VAL A 397 23.16 8.19 -26.32
N ALA A 398 24.01 8.29 -25.30
CA ALA A 398 23.61 8.05 -23.93
C ALA A 398 22.44 8.96 -23.53
N GLY A 399 21.49 8.39 -22.80
CA GLY A 399 20.25 9.07 -22.44
C GLY A 399 19.26 8.14 -21.75
N PRO A 400 18.15 8.70 -21.25
CA PRO A 400 17.12 7.96 -20.56
C PRO A 400 16.26 7.12 -21.50
N LEU A 401 15.57 6.14 -20.91
CA LEU A 401 14.62 5.27 -21.61
C LEU A 401 13.28 5.95 -21.86
N THR A 402 12.87 6.79 -20.90
CA THR A 402 11.54 7.40 -20.78
C THR A 402 11.61 8.93 -20.69
N PRO A 403 12.36 9.66 -21.55
CA PRO A 403 12.42 11.11 -21.45
C PRO A 403 11.02 11.71 -21.61
N LEU A 404 10.58 12.58 -20.69
CA LEU A 404 9.26 13.20 -20.79
C LEU A 404 9.21 14.16 -22.00
N LYS A 405 10.23 15.01 -22.10
CA LYS A 405 10.54 15.94 -23.19
C LYS A 405 12.06 15.90 -23.45
N GLY A 406 12.59 16.80 -24.28
CA GLY A 406 14.03 16.90 -24.50
C GLY A 406 14.63 15.75 -25.31
N GLY A 407 15.95 15.61 -25.26
CA GLY A 407 16.70 14.60 -25.99
C GLY A 407 16.42 14.60 -27.49
N SER A 408 16.12 13.41 -28.02
CA SER A 408 15.52 13.25 -29.35
C SER A 408 14.01 13.42 -29.21
N PRO A 409 13.41 14.55 -29.67
CA PRO A 409 11.99 14.84 -29.40
C PRO A 409 11.06 13.75 -29.91
N ALA A 410 11.45 13.06 -31.00
CA ALA A 410 10.69 11.96 -31.59
C ALA A 410 10.58 10.72 -30.68
N LEU A 411 11.49 10.55 -29.72
CA LEU A 411 11.59 9.38 -28.83
C LEU A 411 11.12 9.69 -27.40
N SER A 412 10.85 10.96 -27.08
CA SER A 412 10.24 11.37 -25.81
C SER A 412 8.80 10.88 -25.67
N ILE A 413 8.30 10.77 -24.44
CA ILE A 413 6.90 10.43 -24.14
C ILE A 413 5.98 11.41 -24.85
N SER A 414 6.20 12.72 -24.66
CA SER A 414 5.35 13.76 -25.26
C SER A 414 5.34 13.70 -26.79
N GLY A 415 6.51 13.63 -27.43
CA GLY A 415 6.62 13.59 -28.89
C GLY A 415 6.07 12.30 -29.49
N THR A 416 6.24 11.18 -28.79
CA THR A 416 5.65 9.88 -29.17
C THR A 416 4.13 9.93 -29.12
N MET A 417 3.56 10.41 -28.01
CA MET A 417 2.11 10.47 -27.85
C MET A 417 1.48 11.49 -28.80
N SER A 418 2.08 12.66 -28.97
CA SER A 418 1.61 13.63 -29.98
C SER A 418 1.53 13.02 -31.38
N ARG A 419 2.53 12.20 -31.75
CA ARG A 419 2.55 11.53 -33.06
C ARG A 419 1.47 10.45 -33.18
N TYR A 420 1.29 9.59 -32.18
CA TYR A 420 0.23 8.57 -32.22
C TYR A 420 -1.16 9.20 -32.27
N LEU A 421 -1.43 10.21 -31.43
CA LEU A 421 -2.70 10.92 -31.41
C LEU A 421 -2.97 11.68 -32.71
N TYR A 422 -1.92 12.22 -33.35
CA TYR A 422 -2.05 12.88 -34.65
C TYR A 422 -2.33 11.90 -35.79
N LEU A 423 -1.63 10.76 -35.82
CA LEU A 423 -1.77 9.75 -36.88
C LEU A 423 -3.03 8.88 -36.74
N SER A 424 -3.63 8.82 -35.55
CA SER A 424 -4.79 7.96 -35.24
C SER A 424 -5.89 8.76 -34.53
N LYS A 425 -6.37 9.82 -35.19
CA LYS A 425 -7.31 10.81 -34.61
C LYS A 425 -8.63 10.22 -34.08
N ASP A 426 -9.05 9.08 -34.62
CA ASP A 426 -10.28 8.39 -34.20
C ASP A 426 -10.07 7.45 -33.00
N ILE A 427 -8.85 7.35 -32.47
CA ILE A 427 -8.52 6.53 -31.30
C ILE A 427 -8.40 7.47 -30.09
N PRO A 428 -9.23 7.29 -29.05
CA PRO A 428 -9.16 8.14 -27.86
C PRO A 428 -7.84 7.92 -27.11
N SER A 429 -7.35 8.97 -26.46
CA SER A 429 -6.11 8.92 -25.65
C SER A 429 -6.16 7.84 -24.56
N SER A 430 -7.35 7.56 -24.03
CA SER A 430 -7.62 6.52 -23.04
C SER A 430 -7.33 5.09 -23.51
N LYS A 431 -7.08 4.86 -24.80
CA LYS A 431 -6.62 3.56 -25.32
C LYS A 431 -5.11 3.36 -25.27
N TYR A 432 -4.34 4.39 -24.96
CA TYR A 432 -2.88 4.30 -24.90
C TYR A 432 -2.42 4.14 -23.46
N ILE A 433 -1.65 3.09 -23.19
CA ILE A 433 -0.99 2.84 -21.90
C ILE A 433 0.51 3.04 -22.11
N LEU A 434 1.18 3.82 -21.25
CA LEU A 434 2.63 3.96 -21.31
C LEU A 434 3.28 2.76 -20.63
N MET A 435 4.13 2.01 -21.32
CA MET A 435 4.91 0.93 -20.73
C MET A 435 6.31 1.44 -20.36
N MET A 436 6.55 1.66 -19.07
CA MET A 436 7.75 2.33 -18.54
C MET A 436 8.58 1.39 -17.65
N PRO A 437 9.92 1.52 -17.65
CA PRO A 437 10.77 0.62 -16.91
C PRO A 437 11.00 1.05 -15.45
N ASN A 438 11.09 0.09 -14.52
CA ASN A 438 11.62 0.29 -13.16
C ASN A 438 13.12 -0.07 -13.08
N TYR A 439 13.86 0.21 -14.15
CA TYR A 439 15.30 -0.02 -14.24
C TYR A 439 15.95 1.08 -15.07
N GLY A 440 17.28 1.19 -14.96
CA GLY A 440 18.09 2.13 -15.71
C GLY A 440 18.81 1.52 -16.91
N ALA A 441 19.27 2.39 -17.80
CA ALA A 441 20.17 2.07 -18.90
C ALA A 441 21.61 2.46 -18.55
N VAL A 442 22.54 1.51 -18.68
CA VAL A 442 23.97 1.74 -18.46
C VAL A 442 24.66 2.02 -19.79
N TRP A 443 25.40 3.12 -19.83
CA TRP A 443 26.14 3.59 -20.99
C TRP A 443 27.62 3.73 -20.66
N SER A 444 28.47 3.48 -21.66
CA SER A 444 29.88 3.82 -21.63
C SER A 444 30.13 4.98 -22.59
N LYS A 445 30.78 6.02 -22.09
CA LYS A 445 31.16 7.20 -22.88
C LYS A 445 32.54 7.00 -23.49
N SER A 446 32.70 7.49 -24.71
CA SER A 446 34.02 7.54 -25.33
C SER A 446 34.80 8.76 -24.88
N LEU A 447 35.93 8.54 -24.20
CA LEU A 447 36.87 9.61 -23.84
C LEU A 447 37.55 10.25 -25.07
N SER A 448 37.53 9.58 -26.22
CA SER A 448 38.15 10.01 -27.47
C SER A 448 37.15 10.52 -28.51
N GLY A 449 35.91 10.84 -28.12
CA GLY A 449 34.87 11.39 -29.00
C GLY A 449 34.21 10.38 -29.95
N GLY A 450 34.36 9.08 -29.71
CA GLY A 450 33.58 8.03 -30.38
C GLY A 450 32.12 7.96 -29.89
N PRO A 451 31.27 7.13 -30.53
CA PRO A 451 29.88 6.97 -30.12
C PRO A 451 29.78 6.32 -28.73
N ASP A 452 28.74 6.69 -27.99
CA ASP A 452 28.41 6.03 -26.72
C ASP A 452 27.98 4.58 -26.97
N VAL A 453 28.24 3.72 -25.99
CA VAL A 453 27.95 2.28 -26.09
C VAL A 453 27.01 1.88 -24.97
N PHE A 454 25.81 1.43 -25.33
CA PHE A 454 24.89 0.79 -24.40
C PHE A 454 25.49 -0.53 -23.88
N LYS A 455 25.55 -0.67 -22.55
CA LYS A 455 26.16 -1.83 -21.87
C LYS A 455 25.14 -2.81 -21.33
N GLY A 456 23.93 -2.35 -21.02
CA GLY A 456 22.87 -3.19 -20.47
C GLY A 456 21.93 -2.43 -19.54
N TYR A 457 20.95 -3.15 -19.01
CA TYR A 457 20.00 -2.62 -18.03
C TYR A 457 20.45 -2.97 -16.60
N ILE A 458 20.09 -2.12 -15.63
CA ILE A 458 20.37 -2.32 -14.21
C ILE A 458 19.12 -1.98 -13.39
N SER A 459 18.70 -2.87 -12.48
CA SER A 459 17.46 -2.68 -11.71
C SER A 459 17.52 -1.44 -10.83
N TYR A 460 16.37 -0.83 -10.51
CA TYR A 460 16.30 0.27 -9.56
C TYR A 460 16.95 -0.10 -8.22
N SER A 461 16.67 -1.30 -7.71
CA SER A 461 17.27 -1.81 -6.48
C SER A 461 18.80 -1.89 -6.54
N ASP A 462 19.38 -2.34 -7.65
CA ASP A 462 20.84 -2.42 -7.82
C ASP A 462 21.47 -1.03 -7.96
N ILE A 463 20.79 -0.10 -8.63
CA ILE A 463 21.22 1.31 -8.72
C ILE A 463 21.30 1.89 -7.31
N MET A 464 20.21 1.79 -6.55
CA MET A 464 20.11 2.38 -5.22
C MET A 464 21.04 1.69 -4.21
N ASN A 465 21.34 0.40 -4.36
CA ASN A 465 22.30 -0.27 -3.48
C ASN A 465 23.76 0.11 -3.79
N LYS A 466 24.08 0.37 -5.07
CA LYS A 466 25.47 0.55 -5.51
C LYS A 466 25.90 2.02 -5.60
N TYR A 467 24.97 2.94 -5.81
CA TYR A 467 25.27 4.33 -6.16
C TYR A 467 24.50 5.39 -5.35
N ALA A 468 24.02 5.05 -4.14
CA ALA A 468 23.20 5.95 -3.29
C ALA A 468 23.86 7.27 -2.81
N ASP A 469 25.14 7.51 -3.12
CA ASP A 469 25.90 8.70 -2.69
C ASP A 469 25.78 9.87 -3.70
N ASP A 470 26.44 11.01 -3.40
CA ASP A 470 26.43 12.36 -4.03
C ASP A 470 26.59 12.47 -5.57
N SER A 471 26.47 11.38 -6.32
CA SER A 471 26.58 11.33 -7.80
C SER A 471 25.23 11.44 -8.52
N LEU A 472 24.11 11.52 -7.78
CA LEU A 472 22.78 11.61 -8.34
C LEU A 472 22.49 13.01 -8.87
N MET A 473 22.15 13.08 -10.16
CA MET A 473 21.76 14.30 -10.86
C MET A 473 20.40 14.11 -11.54
N TYR A 474 19.76 15.22 -11.88
CA TYR A 474 18.48 15.23 -12.56
C TYR A 474 18.55 16.11 -13.80
N ASP A 475 18.06 15.58 -14.91
CA ASP A 475 17.72 16.38 -16.07
C ASP A 475 16.26 16.83 -15.97
N GLU A 476 16.05 18.12 -15.73
CA GLU A 476 14.71 18.72 -15.56
C GLU A 476 13.92 18.80 -16.88
N THR A 477 14.58 18.72 -18.04
CA THR A 477 13.89 18.73 -19.34
C THR A 477 13.40 17.34 -19.69
N GLU A 478 14.26 16.35 -19.48
CA GLU A 478 13.95 14.95 -19.76
C GLU A 478 13.20 14.27 -18.62
N GLU A 479 13.08 14.93 -17.47
CA GLU A 479 12.53 14.39 -16.22
C GLU A 479 13.12 13.01 -15.95
N SER A 480 14.44 12.93 -15.83
CA SER A 480 15.15 11.66 -15.68
C SER A 480 16.36 11.82 -14.75
N ALA A 481 16.67 10.75 -14.03
CA ALA A 481 17.80 10.71 -13.11
C ALA A 481 19.04 10.20 -13.84
N LEU A 482 20.21 10.74 -13.45
CA LEU A 482 21.50 10.46 -14.03
C LEU A 482 22.54 10.23 -12.94
N ILE A 483 23.35 9.19 -13.11
CA ILE A 483 24.60 8.99 -12.36
C ILE A 483 25.76 8.93 -13.34
N GLU A 484 26.80 9.75 -13.10
CA GLU A 484 28.06 9.69 -13.85
C GLU A 484 29.03 8.69 -13.23
N ILE A 485 29.58 7.80 -14.07
CA ILE A 485 30.65 6.87 -13.69
C ILE A 485 31.99 7.49 -14.09
N LYS A 486 32.79 7.86 -13.09
CA LYS A 486 34.09 8.51 -13.27
C LYS A 486 35.26 7.53 -13.11
N ASN A 487 36.31 7.71 -13.90
CA ASN A 487 37.58 6.97 -13.70
C ASN A 487 38.38 7.56 -12.52
N SER A 488 39.56 6.99 -12.23
CA SER A 488 40.45 7.49 -11.17
C SER A 488 40.94 8.92 -11.38
N ASP A 489 40.91 9.40 -12.62
CA ASP A 489 41.37 10.73 -13.03
C ASP A 489 40.24 11.78 -12.96
N GLY A 490 39.01 11.34 -12.69
CA GLY A 490 37.81 12.18 -12.58
C GLY A 490 37.01 12.34 -13.88
N ASP A 491 37.45 11.74 -14.99
CA ASP A 491 36.76 11.80 -16.28
C ASP A 491 35.53 10.90 -16.30
N VAL A 492 34.45 11.40 -16.90
CA VAL A 492 33.21 10.63 -17.09
C VAL A 492 33.41 9.55 -18.15
N THR A 493 33.41 8.30 -17.73
CA THR A 493 33.59 7.10 -18.58
C THR A 493 32.30 6.33 -18.81
N GLY A 494 31.24 6.66 -18.09
CA GLY A 494 29.93 6.06 -18.25
C GLY A 494 28.82 6.87 -17.60
N GLU A 495 27.60 6.51 -17.92
CA GLU A 495 26.38 7.15 -17.41
C GLU A 495 25.34 6.07 -17.11
N ILE A 496 24.57 6.27 -16.05
CA ILE A 496 23.40 5.46 -15.73
C ILE A 496 22.20 6.40 -15.74
N TRP A 497 21.29 6.16 -16.68
CA TRP A 497 20.05 6.92 -16.79
C TRP A 497 18.89 6.07 -16.30
N PHE A 498 18.08 6.59 -15.39
CA PHE A 498 16.98 5.84 -14.77
C PHE A 498 15.87 6.77 -14.27
N ASP A 499 14.83 6.15 -13.73
CA ASP A 499 13.70 6.84 -13.12
C ASP A 499 13.61 6.53 -11.62
N ASP A 500 13.38 7.56 -10.82
CA ASP A 500 13.07 7.47 -9.39
C ASP A 500 11.69 8.08 -9.09
N CYS A 501 11.30 8.15 -7.81
CA CYS A 501 10.01 8.73 -7.44
C CYS A 501 9.86 10.21 -7.86
N THR A 502 10.96 10.97 -7.91
CA THR A 502 10.97 12.39 -8.30
C THR A 502 10.70 12.56 -9.80
N THR A 503 11.31 11.72 -10.63
CA THR A 503 11.18 11.81 -12.10
C THR A 503 9.93 11.12 -12.63
N LEU A 504 9.42 10.11 -11.91
CA LEU A 504 8.14 9.46 -12.24
C LEU A 504 6.94 10.34 -11.93
N ALA A 505 6.99 11.18 -10.89
CA ALA A 505 5.88 12.06 -10.51
C ALA A 505 5.34 12.91 -11.68
N PRO A 506 6.16 13.69 -12.42
CA PRO A 506 5.68 14.46 -13.58
C PRO A 506 5.27 13.58 -14.77
N LYS A 507 5.84 12.38 -14.92
CA LYS A 507 5.39 11.41 -15.96
C LYS A 507 4.01 10.84 -15.64
N TYR A 508 3.73 10.61 -14.36
CA TYR A 508 2.41 10.19 -13.90
C TYR A 508 1.37 11.30 -14.04
N ASP A 509 1.75 12.55 -13.77
CA ASP A 509 0.90 13.71 -14.06
C ASP A 509 0.61 13.82 -15.56
N TYR A 510 1.62 13.61 -16.42
CA TYR A 510 1.40 13.59 -17.87
C TYR A 510 0.36 12.55 -18.31
N ILE A 511 0.35 11.35 -17.72
CA ILE A 511 -0.65 10.31 -17.98
C ILE A 511 -2.05 10.83 -17.63
N LEU A 512 -2.21 11.44 -16.45
CA LEU A 512 -3.50 11.95 -15.97
C LEU A 512 -3.98 13.16 -16.80
N ASP A 513 -3.11 14.14 -17.02
CA ASP A 513 -3.43 15.40 -17.69
C ASP A 513 -3.80 15.21 -19.16
N ASN A 514 -3.22 14.20 -19.82
CA ASN A 514 -3.53 13.87 -21.22
C ASN A 514 -4.63 12.80 -21.36
N GLY A 515 -5.23 12.37 -20.25
CA GLY A 515 -6.29 11.36 -20.23
C GLY A 515 -5.86 10.02 -20.84
N LEU A 516 -4.60 9.62 -20.64
CA LEU A 516 -4.10 8.34 -21.13
C LEU A 516 -4.74 7.18 -20.37
N GLY A 517 -4.76 6.00 -20.98
CA GLY A 517 -5.38 4.79 -20.44
C GLY A 517 -4.69 4.26 -19.19
N GLY A 518 -3.42 4.61 -18.98
CA GLY A 518 -2.68 4.33 -17.76
C GLY A 518 -1.23 3.97 -17.96
N LEU A 519 -0.71 3.10 -17.08
CA LEU A 519 0.70 2.75 -16.94
C LEU A 519 0.88 1.23 -16.92
N ALA A 520 1.84 0.71 -17.68
CA ALA A 520 2.37 -0.64 -17.54
C ALA A 520 3.80 -0.58 -17.00
N ILE A 521 4.05 -1.24 -15.87
CA ILE A 521 5.33 -1.19 -15.15
C ILE A 521 6.19 -2.38 -15.57
N TRP A 522 7.36 -2.11 -16.16
CA TRP A 522 8.30 -3.12 -16.65
C TRP A 522 9.63 -3.09 -15.87
N THR A 523 9.89 -3.98 -14.93
CA THR A 523 9.05 -5.07 -14.45
C THR A 523 8.89 -4.94 -12.95
N LEU A 524 7.85 -5.58 -12.43
CA LEU A 524 7.75 -5.77 -10.99
C LEU A 524 9.00 -6.49 -10.47
N GLY A 525 9.42 -6.13 -9.26
CA GLY A 525 10.59 -6.70 -8.59
C GLY A 525 11.92 -6.00 -8.91
N ALA A 526 11.96 -5.13 -9.92
CA ALA A 526 13.17 -4.34 -10.21
C ALA A 526 13.46 -3.28 -9.12
N ASP A 527 12.47 -2.96 -8.29
CA ASP A 527 12.51 -2.05 -7.15
C ASP A 527 12.50 -2.78 -5.79
N ASP A 528 12.78 -4.09 -5.75
CA ASP A 528 12.73 -4.87 -4.51
C ASP A 528 13.58 -4.24 -3.40
N GLY A 529 12.99 -4.08 -2.22
CA GLY A 529 13.58 -3.39 -1.07
C GLY A 529 13.32 -1.89 -1.00
N TYR A 530 12.73 -1.28 -2.04
CA TYR A 530 12.47 0.16 -2.12
C TYR A 530 10.99 0.46 -2.36
N GLY A 531 10.33 1.07 -1.38
CA GLY A 531 8.88 1.35 -1.41
C GLY A 531 8.49 2.70 -1.98
N ASP A 532 9.45 3.56 -2.28
CA ASP A 532 9.25 4.93 -2.76
C ASP A 532 8.59 4.99 -4.14
N LEU A 533 8.93 4.07 -5.05
CA LEU A 533 8.25 3.98 -6.36
C LEU A 533 6.78 3.57 -6.20
N TRP A 534 6.49 2.59 -5.33
CA TRP A 534 5.12 2.19 -4.99
C TRP A 534 4.33 3.30 -4.30
N ASP A 535 4.99 4.09 -3.46
CA ASP A 535 4.38 5.23 -2.78
C ASP A 535 4.01 6.34 -3.75
N GLU A 536 4.88 6.66 -4.71
CA GLU A 536 4.56 7.63 -5.76
C GLU A 536 3.41 7.14 -6.64
N LEU A 537 3.47 5.88 -7.09
CA LEU A 537 2.42 5.24 -7.87
C LEU A 537 1.06 5.30 -7.15
N THR A 538 1.04 4.88 -5.88
CA THR A 538 -0.15 4.88 -5.04
C THR A 538 -0.68 6.29 -4.84
N TYR A 539 0.21 7.24 -4.55
CA TYR A 539 -0.17 8.63 -4.32
C TYR A 539 -0.86 9.24 -5.54
N LYS A 540 -0.32 9.01 -6.75
CA LYS A 540 -0.87 9.59 -7.98
C LYS A 540 -2.16 8.89 -8.42
N PHE A 541 -2.17 7.56 -8.44
CA PHE A 541 -3.21 6.78 -9.12
C PHE A 541 -4.27 6.14 -8.22
N VAL A 542 -4.00 5.89 -6.94
CA VAL A 542 -4.95 5.19 -6.07
C VAL A 542 -5.83 6.19 -5.31
N THR A 543 -7.13 5.88 -5.25
CA THR A 543 -8.14 6.64 -4.50
C THR A 543 -9.03 5.71 -3.71
N ILE A 544 -9.54 6.21 -2.58
CA ILE A 544 -10.56 5.53 -1.79
C ILE A 544 -11.91 5.91 -2.38
N ASP A 545 -12.66 4.91 -2.83
CA ASP A 545 -14.02 5.04 -3.32
C ASP A 545 -15.00 4.57 -2.22
N THR A 546 -16.11 5.29 -2.09
CA THR A 546 -17.13 5.05 -1.07
C THR A 546 -18.43 4.65 -1.73
N VAL A 547 -18.83 3.40 -1.57
CA VAL A 547 -20.10 2.89 -2.10
C VAL A 547 -21.17 3.01 -1.03
N TYR A 548 -22.12 3.93 -1.22
CA TYR A 548 -23.30 4.02 -0.37
C TYR A 548 -24.14 2.74 -0.45
N GLN A 549 -24.52 2.19 0.69
CA GLN A 549 -25.46 1.07 0.75
C GLN A 549 -26.87 1.53 1.12
N LYS A 550 -27.02 2.07 2.35
CA LYS A 550 -28.34 2.47 2.87
C LYS A 550 -28.22 3.42 4.06
N SER A 551 -29.25 4.24 4.24
CA SER A 551 -29.49 5.02 5.44
C SER A 551 -30.38 4.24 6.40
N VAL A 552 -30.01 4.23 7.68
CA VAL A 552 -30.78 3.62 8.76
C VAL A 552 -31.16 4.74 9.74
N PRO A 553 -32.45 5.05 9.93
CA PRO A 553 -32.85 6.09 10.87
C PRO A 553 -32.47 5.67 12.29
N ILE A 554 -31.85 6.58 13.03
CA ILE A 554 -31.56 6.42 14.46
C ILE A 554 -32.88 6.65 15.20
N VAL A 555 -33.73 5.62 15.23
CA VAL A 555 -34.95 5.65 16.04
C VAL A 555 -34.50 5.50 17.49
N PRO A 556 -34.79 6.45 18.40
CA PRO A 556 -34.52 6.24 19.82
C PRO A 556 -35.34 5.02 20.27
N GLU A 557 -34.63 3.95 20.64
CA GLU A 557 -35.26 2.72 21.09
C GLU A 557 -36.08 3.00 22.35
N THR A 558 -37.40 2.99 22.20
CA THR A 558 -38.28 2.89 23.37
C THR A 558 -38.21 1.47 23.95
N PHE A 559 -38.44 1.35 25.26
CA PHE A 559 -38.51 0.05 25.94
C PHE A 559 -39.45 -0.94 25.20
N TRP A 560 -40.61 -0.47 24.72
CA TRP A 560 -41.57 -1.29 24.01
C TRP A 560 -41.10 -1.76 22.63
N THR A 561 -40.38 -0.91 21.89
CA THR A 561 -39.77 -1.32 20.61
C THR A 561 -38.68 -2.38 20.82
N ARG A 562 -37.90 -2.28 21.91
CA ARG A 562 -36.89 -3.29 22.27
C ARG A 562 -37.54 -4.62 22.65
N VAL A 563 -38.58 -4.59 23.49
CA VAL A 563 -39.34 -5.78 23.90
C VAL A 563 -40.03 -6.44 22.70
N MET A 564 -40.66 -5.67 21.82
CA MET A 564 -41.32 -6.23 20.63
C MET A 564 -40.33 -6.82 19.63
N ARG A 565 -39.15 -6.21 19.45
CA ARG A 565 -38.08 -6.77 18.61
C ARG A 565 -37.61 -8.12 19.15
N GLU A 566 -37.30 -8.19 20.45
CA GLU A 566 -36.88 -9.44 21.11
C GLU A 566 -37.97 -10.52 21.00
N LEU A 567 -39.24 -10.20 21.27
CA LEU A 567 -40.35 -11.14 21.13
C LEU A 567 -40.53 -11.63 19.68
N THR A 568 -40.30 -10.75 18.70
CA THR A 568 -40.38 -11.12 17.28
C THR A 568 -39.21 -12.03 16.89
N ALA A 569 -37.99 -11.71 17.34
CA ALA A 569 -36.81 -12.55 17.15
C ALA A 569 -37.00 -13.94 17.77
N TYR A 570 -37.53 -14.04 19.01
CA TYR A 570 -37.86 -15.32 19.62
C TYR A 570 -38.92 -16.09 18.81
N LYS A 571 -39.99 -15.41 18.36
CA LYS A 571 -41.06 -16.05 17.58
C LYS A 571 -40.55 -16.63 16.27
N GLU A 572 -39.71 -15.90 15.54
CA GLU A 572 -39.10 -16.38 14.30
C GLU A 572 -38.09 -17.50 14.56
N MET A 573 -37.25 -17.36 15.58
CA MET A 573 -36.27 -18.36 15.98
C MET A 573 -36.91 -19.69 16.41
N PHE A 574 -38.12 -19.65 17.00
CA PHE A 574 -38.89 -20.86 17.31
C PHE A 574 -39.43 -21.59 16.08
N GLN A 575 -39.60 -20.89 14.95
CA GLN A 575 -40.10 -21.47 13.70
C GLN A 575 -38.94 -21.90 12.78
N ASN A 576 -37.93 -21.03 12.63
CA ASN A 576 -36.74 -21.29 11.83
C ASN A 576 -35.51 -20.62 12.49
N PRO A 577 -34.64 -21.39 13.17
CA PRO A 577 -33.53 -20.82 13.92
C PRO A 577 -32.44 -20.23 13.00
N CYS A 578 -32.41 -20.59 11.70
CA CYS A 578 -31.45 -20.05 10.73
C CYS A 578 -31.94 -18.76 10.03
N SER A 579 -33.15 -18.25 10.32
CA SER A 579 -33.66 -17.03 9.68
C SER A 579 -33.31 -15.73 10.43
N VAL A 580 -32.83 -15.84 11.66
CA VAL A 580 -32.54 -14.70 12.55
C VAL A 580 -31.02 -14.50 12.65
N LYS A 581 -30.52 -13.26 12.52
CA LYS A 581 -29.08 -12.97 12.64
C LYS A 581 -28.68 -12.81 14.10
N ALA A 582 -27.42 -13.10 14.43
CA ALA A 582 -26.91 -12.96 15.80
C ALA A 582 -26.92 -11.50 16.33
N SER A 583 -27.08 -10.52 15.44
CA SER A 583 -27.25 -9.09 15.74
C SER A 583 -28.66 -8.70 16.19
N ASP A 584 -29.65 -9.55 15.97
CA ASP A 584 -31.06 -9.15 16.08
C ASP A 584 -31.64 -9.40 17.48
N TYR A 585 -30.86 -10.02 18.39
CA TYR A 585 -31.25 -10.30 19.77
C TYR A 585 -30.05 -10.25 20.76
N GLU A 586 -30.33 -9.81 22.00
CA GLU A 586 -29.39 -9.79 23.15
C GLU A 586 -29.78 -10.81 24.25
N GLY A 587 -30.79 -11.63 23.98
CA GLY A 587 -31.38 -12.66 24.84
C GLY A 587 -30.44 -13.56 25.65
N ASP A 588 -29.31 -13.96 25.06
CA ASP A 588 -28.39 -14.93 25.64
C ASP A 588 -27.80 -14.45 26.97
N VAL A 589 -27.56 -13.14 27.07
CA VAL A 589 -27.06 -12.48 28.28
C VAL A 589 -28.11 -12.53 29.40
N TYR A 590 -29.38 -12.28 29.09
CA TYR A 590 -30.46 -12.25 30.09
C TYR A 590 -30.73 -13.62 30.70
N PHE A 591 -30.83 -14.67 29.89
CA PHE A 591 -31.05 -16.03 30.39
C PHE A 591 -29.85 -16.56 31.18
N LYS A 592 -28.63 -16.19 30.79
CA LYS A 592 -27.42 -16.51 31.55
C LYS A 592 -27.48 -15.90 32.96
N TYR A 593 -27.78 -14.60 33.08
CA TYR A 593 -27.91 -13.97 34.39
C TYR A 593 -29.08 -14.54 35.22
N ALA A 594 -30.22 -14.81 34.60
CA ALA A 594 -31.34 -15.46 35.26
C ALA A 594 -30.97 -16.83 35.82
N ALA A 595 -30.23 -17.64 35.05
CA ALA A 595 -29.73 -18.95 35.51
C ALA A 595 -28.79 -18.82 36.72
N TRP A 596 -27.87 -17.85 36.72
CA TRP A 596 -27.01 -17.57 37.88
C TRP A 596 -27.80 -17.16 39.12
N ILE A 597 -28.81 -16.30 38.96
CA ILE A 597 -29.68 -15.87 40.06
C ILE A 597 -30.45 -17.06 40.65
N PHE A 598 -31.07 -17.89 39.81
CA PHE A 598 -31.79 -19.08 40.27
C PHE A 598 -30.86 -20.11 40.91
N LEU A 599 -29.63 -20.27 40.42
CA LEU A 599 -28.63 -21.14 41.04
C LEU A 599 -28.31 -20.70 42.48
N ILE A 600 -28.08 -19.40 42.68
CA ILE A 600 -27.84 -18.83 44.01
C ILE A 600 -29.06 -19.05 44.92
N LEU A 601 -30.27 -18.81 44.42
CA LEU A 601 -31.50 -19.02 45.18
C LEU A 601 -31.73 -20.48 45.55
N VAL A 602 -31.44 -21.43 44.65
CA VAL A 602 -31.48 -22.87 44.94
C VAL A 602 -30.49 -23.22 46.04
N ILE A 603 -29.26 -22.72 45.98
CA ILE A 603 -28.24 -22.98 47.00
C ILE A 603 -28.68 -22.41 48.36
N LEU A 604 -29.15 -21.16 48.40
CA LEU A 604 -29.62 -20.53 49.64
C LEU A 604 -30.80 -21.28 50.25
N THR A 605 -31.78 -21.66 49.43
CA THR A 605 -32.96 -22.41 49.90
C THR A 605 -32.62 -23.84 50.31
N ALA A 606 -31.67 -24.50 49.63
CA ALA A 606 -31.15 -25.81 50.02
C ALA A 606 -30.43 -25.76 51.38
N VAL A 607 -29.57 -24.74 51.59
CA VAL A 607 -28.88 -24.54 52.87
C VAL A 607 -29.88 -24.26 53.99
N LEU A 608 -30.87 -23.39 53.76
CA LEU A 608 -31.96 -23.13 54.71
C LEU A 608 -32.75 -24.39 55.04
N TYR A 609 -33.04 -25.23 54.04
CA TYR A 609 -33.73 -26.49 54.23
C TYR A 609 -32.91 -27.47 55.10
N ILE A 610 -31.63 -27.63 54.80
CA ILE A 610 -30.72 -28.52 55.55
C ILE A 610 -30.57 -28.04 57.00
N LEU A 611 -30.36 -26.73 57.22
CA LEU A 611 -30.24 -26.15 58.55
C LEU A 611 -31.56 -26.24 59.34
N GLY A 612 -32.70 -26.04 58.67
CA GLY A 612 -34.02 -26.16 59.26
C GLY A 612 -34.30 -27.59 59.74
N VAL A 613 -34.01 -28.59 58.91
CA VAL A 613 -34.15 -30.01 59.27
C VAL A 613 -33.15 -30.41 60.36
N ARG A 614 -31.91 -29.91 60.31
CA ARG A 614 -30.88 -30.21 61.34
C ARG A 614 -31.22 -29.64 62.72
N ASN A 615 -31.78 -28.43 62.78
CA ASN A 615 -32.03 -27.73 64.04
C ASN A 615 -33.39 -28.07 64.67
N TYR A 616 -34.40 -28.37 63.85
CA TYR A 616 -35.78 -28.55 64.32
C TYR A 616 -36.36 -29.94 64.03
N GLY A 617 -35.64 -30.82 63.34
CA GLY A 617 -36.09 -32.17 63.00
C GLY A 617 -37.38 -32.18 62.16
N ASP A 618 -38.24 -33.17 62.39
CA ASP A 618 -39.51 -33.32 61.65
C ASP A 618 -40.60 -32.33 62.07
N ASP A 619 -40.43 -31.61 63.19
CA ASP A 619 -41.39 -30.63 63.70
C ASP A 619 -41.28 -29.25 63.01
N TRP A 620 -40.41 -29.12 62.00
CA TRP A 620 -40.23 -27.87 61.28
C TRP A 620 -41.45 -27.50 60.42
N LYS A 621 -42.25 -26.54 60.91
CA LYS A 621 -43.49 -26.06 60.26
C LYS A 621 -43.32 -25.62 58.79
N TRP A 622 -42.15 -25.14 58.39
CA TRP A 622 -41.89 -24.64 57.04
C TRP A 622 -41.27 -25.69 56.10
N LYS A 623 -41.03 -26.92 56.57
CA LYS A 623 -40.39 -28.01 55.81
C LYS A 623 -41.05 -28.24 54.45
N LYS A 624 -42.38 -28.38 54.42
CA LYS A 624 -43.13 -28.59 53.17
C LYS A 624 -43.06 -27.41 52.21
N LEU A 625 -43.14 -26.18 52.72
CA LEU A 625 -43.09 -24.99 51.88
C LEU A 625 -41.69 -24.76 51.29
N ALA A 626 -40.64 -24.94 52.10
CA ALA A 626 -39.26 -24.85 51.65
C ALA A 626 -38.93 -25.93 50.61
N LEU A 627 -39.46 -27.15 50.78
CA LEU A 627 -39.32 -28.23 49.80
C LEU A 627 -39.99 -27.88 48.46
N ILE A 628 -41.23 -27.35 48.49
CA ILE A 628 -41.94 -26.90 47.28
C ILE A 628 -41.17 -25.77 46.59
N ALA A 629 -40.68 -24.78 47.35
CA ALA A 629 -39.89 -23.68 46.82
C ALA A 629 -38.59 -24.17 46.16
N LEU A 630 -37.90 -25.14 46.77
CA LEU A 630 -36.70 -25.77 46.22
C LEU A 630 -36.99 -26.44 44.87
N ILE A 631 -38.10 -27.20 44.78
CA ILE A 631 -38.52 -27.87 43.55
C ILE A 631 -38.80 -26.84 42.45
N VAL A 632 -39.56 -25.78 42.76
CA VAL A 632 -39.90 -24.73 41.78
C VAL A 632 -38.66 -23.99 41.31
N LEU A 633 -37.77 -23.59 42.22
CA LEU A 633 -36.51 -22.91 41.88
C LEU A 633 -35.59 -23.80 41.04
N THR A 634 -35.55 -25.10 41.32
CA THR A 634 -34.78 -26.07 40.54
C THR A 634 -35.34 -26.20 39.12
N CYS A 635 -36.66 -26.28 38.95
CA CYS A 635 -37.29 -26.28 37.63
C CYS A 635 -36.98 -24.99 36.85
N LEU A 636 -37.07 -23.83 37.49
CA LEU A 636 -36.76 -22.54 36.86
C LEU A 636 -35.27 -22.44 36.45
N LEU A 637 -34.37 -22.94 37.29
CA LEU A 637 -32.94 -23.05 36.96
C LEU A 637 -32.70 -23.94 35.73
N VAL A 638 -33.36 -25.10 35.66
CA VAL A 638 -33.22 -26.01 34.53
C VAL A 638 -33.73 -25.37 33.24
N ILE A 639 -34.89 -24.72 33.28
CA ILE A 639 -35.47 -24.05 32.10
C ILE A 639 -34.57 -22.90 31.63
N THR A 640 -34.17 -22.01 32.54
CA THR A 640 -33.32 -20.86 32.18
C THR A 640 -31.93 -21.28 31.74
N GLY A 641 -31.34 -22.31 32.35
CA GLY A 641 -30.06 -22.88 31.95
C GLY A 641 -30.12 -23.54 30.57
N ALA A 642 -31.17 -24.31 30.29
CA ALA A 642 -31.39 -24.88 28.96
C ALA A 642 -31.53 -23.80 27.90
N MET A 643 -32.27 -22.72 28.19
CA MET A 643 -32.44 -21.61 27.26
C MET A 643 -31.16 -20.79 27.05
N ALA A 644 -30.36 -20.59 28.10
CA ALA A 644 -29.05 -19.94 27.99
C ALA A 644 -28.07 -20.75 27.12
N ILE A 645 -28.12 -22.08 27.18
CA ILE A 645 -27.31 -22.96 26.33
C ILE A 645 -27.83 -22.94 24.88
N PHE A 646 -29.14 -23.00 24.70
CA PHE A 646 -29.77 -22.99 23.38
C PHE A 646 -29.51 -21.68 22.62
N LEU A 647 -29.55 -20.54 23.32
CA LEU A 647 -29.32 -19.22 22.75
C LEU A 647 -27.84 -18.82 22.67
N ASN A 648 -26.93 -19.70 23.07
CA ASN A 648 -25.50 -19.39 23.17
C ASN A 648 -24.86 -19.26 21.78
N LYS A 649 -24.38 -18.04 21.49
CA LYS A 649 -23.72 -17.69 20.22
C LYS A 649 -22.42 -18.47 19.97
N GLN A 650 -21.83 -19.10 20.99
CA GLN A 650 -20.58 -19.88 20.88
C GLN A 650 -20.80 -21.37 20.59
N LEU A 651 -22.05 -21.86 20.55
CA LEU A 651 -22.40 -23.26 20.31
C LEU A 651 -23.06 -23.44 18.93
N PRO A 652 -22.30 -23.45 17.83
CA PRO A 652 -22.83 -23.41 16.46
C PRO A 652 -23.67 -24.65 16.08
N TRP A 653 -23.52 -25.77 16.79
CA TRP A 653 -24.27 -27.01 16.54
C TRP A 653 -25.70 -27.01 17.09
N LEU A 654 -26.05 -26.03 17.94
CA LEU A 654 -27.30 -26.00 18.69
C LEU A 654 -28.34 -25.00 18.15
N GLY A 655 -28.01 -24.22 17.10
CA GLY A 655 -29.03 -23.61 16.26
C GLY A 655 -28.82 -22.20 15.72
N ILE A 656 -27.75 -21.46 16.04
CA ILE A 656 -27.60 -20.08 15.53
C ILE A 656 -26.15 -19.84 15.10
N SER A 657 -25.96 -19.47 13.84
CA SER A 657 -24.65 -19.16 13.24
C SER A 657 -24.85 -18.17 12.10
N ASP A 658 -24.03 -17.12 12.04
CA ASP A 658 -24.04 -16.14 10.95
C ASP A 658 -23.49 -16.72 9.62
N GLU A 659 -22.86 -17.90 9.67
CA GLU A 659 -22.41 -18.63 8.48
C GLU A 659 -23.49 -19.62 7.99
N PRO A 660 -24.06 -19.43 6.78
CA PRO A 660 -25.15 -20.25 6.25
C PRO A 660 -24.79 -21.73 6.03
N GLY A 661 -23.49 -22.05 5.90
CA GLY A 661 -23.01 -23.43 5.74
C GLY A 661 -22.86 -24.24 7.04
N LYS A 662 -23.04 -23.60 8.21
CA LYS A 662 -22.85 -24.22 9.54
C LYS A 662 -24.12 -24.25 10.41
N CYS A 663 -25.23 -23.69 9.92
CA CYS A 663 -26.49 -23.67 10.68
C CYS A 663 -27.27 -24.99 10.49
N HIS A 664 -27.52 -25.71 11.58
CA HIS A 664 -28.40 -26.87 11.58
C HIS A 664 -29.77 -26.50 12.19
N SER A 665 -30.83 -26.58 11.39
CA SER A 665 -32.20 -26.26 11.83
C SER A 665 -32.83 -27.45 12.55
N ILE A 666 -32.71 -27.48 13.88
CA ILE A 666 -33.55 -28.36 14.71
C ILE A 666 -34.66 -27.48 15.31
N PRO A 667 -35.93 -27.65 14.91
CA PRO A 667 -37.03 -26.86 15.46
C PRO A 667 -37.15 -27.08 16.97
N LEU A 668 -37.37 -26.00 17.74
CA LEU A 668 -37.48 -26.10 19.20
C LEU A 668 -38.61 -27.04 19.63
N ASN A 669 -39.71 -27.14 18.88
CA ASN A 669 -40.78 -28.11 19.16
C ASN A 669 -40.25 -29.56 19.21
N THR A 670 -39.26 -29.90 18.40
CA THR A 670 -38.59 -31.21 18.41
C THR A 670 -37.78 -31.40 19.69
N ILE A 671 -37.07 -30.36 20.13
CA ILE A 671 -36.30 -30.39 21.38
C ILE A 671 -37.24 -30.46 22.59
N LEU A 672 -38.34 -29.71 22.58
CA LEU A 672 -39.33 -29.67 23.65
C LEU A 672 -40.09 -30.99 23.78
N THR A 673 -40.36 -31.66 22.65
CA THR A 673 -40.97 -33.01 22.66
C THR A 673 -39.99 -34.06 23.18
N ILE A 674 -38.70 -33.97 22.85
CA ILE A 674 -37.66 -34.85 23.42
C ILE A 674 -37.54 -34.63 24.93
N LEU A 675 -37.43 -33.37 25.39
CA LEU A 675 -37.35 -33.03 26.81
C LEU A 675 -38.62 -33.40 27.58
N GLY A 676 -39.80 -33.10 27.03
CA GLY A 676 -41.08 -33.44 27.62
C GLY A 676 -41.29 -34.95 27.71
N GLY A 677 -40.90 -35.69 26.66
CA GLY A 677 -40.89 -37.15 26.67
C GLY A 677 -39.96 -37.71 27.75
N GLY A 678 -38.73 -37.17 27.85
CA GLY A 678 -37.77 -37.53 28.90
C GLY A 678 -38.29 -37.26 30.31
N PHE A 679 -38.97 -36.13 30.52
CA PHE A 679 -39.57 -35.78 31.81
C PHE A 679 -40.71 -36.73 32.20
N ILE A 680 -41.61 -37.06 31.27
CA ILE A 680 -42.69 -38.02 31.52
C ILE A 680 -42.12 -39.41 31.83
N ILE A 681 -41.13 -39.87 31.06
CA ILE A 681 -40.43 -41.14 31.31
C ILE A 681 -39.76 -41.12 32.69
N GLY A 682 -39.12 -40.01 33.06
CA GLY A 682 -38.52 -39.82 34.39
C GLY A 682 -39.55 -39.89 35.52
N LEU A 683 -40.70 -39.24 35.36
CA LEU A 683 -41.81 -39.29 36.32
C LEU A 683 -42.38 -40.69 36.47
N VAL A 684 -42.61 -41.38 35.35
CA VAL A 684 -43.12 -42.76 35.32
C VAL A 684 -42.10 -43.70 35.97
N SER A 685 -40.82 -43.58 35.62
CA SER A 685 -39.74 -44.40 36.20
C SER A 685 -39.62 -44.16 37.70
N THR A 686 -39.69 -42.90 38.14
CA THR A 686 -39.64 -42.57 39.58
C THR A 686 -40.84 -43.15 40.32
N ARG A 687 -42.04 -43.06 39.75
CA ARG A 687 -43.27 -43.55 40.39
C ARG A 687 -43.37 -45.07 40.45
N PHE A 688 -42.88 -45.78 39.43
CA PHE A 688 -43.06 -47.24 39.31
C PHE A 688 -41.82 -48.06 39.63
N LEU A 689 -40.61 -47.49 39.55
CA LEU A 689 -39.37 -48.20 39.87
C LEU A 689 -38.77 -47.73 41.20
N ILE A 690 -38.78 -46.43 41.48
CA ILE A 690 -38.09 -45.87 42.67
C ILE A 690 -39.02 -45.84 43.89
N LEU A 691 -40.26 -45.35 43.74
CA LEU A 691 -41.23 -45.25 44.85
C LEU A 691 -41.53 -46.59 45.56
N PRO A 692 -41.62 -47.75 44.87
CA PRO A 692 -41.84 -49.04 45.53
C PRO A 692 -40.63 -49.57 46.32
N LEU A 693 -39.43 -49.03 46.07
CA LEU A 693 -38.19 -49.40 46.77
C LEU A 693 -37.94 -48.55 48.03
N LEU A 694 -38.70 -47.47 48.23
CA LEU A 694 -38.64 -46.60 49.41
C LEU A 694 -39.60 -47.13 50.48
N LYS A 695 -39.14 -47.25 51.73
CA LYS A 695 -40.01 -47.61 52.87
C LYS A 695 -41.03 -46.48 53.12
N ARG A 696 -42.22 -46.81 53.64
CA ARG A 696 -43.34 -45.85 53.81
C ARG A 696 -43.00 -44.65 54.71
N ASP A 697 -41.99 -44.81 55.54
CA ASP A 697 -41.41 -43.86 56.50
C ASP A 697 -40.33 -42.95 55.88
N GLU A 698 -39.96 -43.17 54.61
CA GLU A 698 -38.94 -42.41 53.87
C GLU A 698 -39.52 -41.63 52.66
N ILE A 699 -40.84 -41.58 52.51
CA ILE A 699 -41.52 -40.76 51.49
C ILE A 699 -41.79 -39.36 52.10
N PRO A 700 -41.21 -38.27 51.57
CA PRO A 700 -41.30 -36.93 52.16
C PRO A 700 -42.69 -36.29 52.15
#